data_AF-A0A9D1Y4L7-F1
#
_entry.id   AF-A0A9D1Y4L7-F1
#
_cell.length_a   1.000
_cell.length_b   1.000
_cell.length_c   1.000
_cell.angle_alpha   90.00
_cell.angle_beta   90.00
_cell.angle_gamma   90.00
#
_symmetry.space_group_name_H-M   'P 1'
#
loop_
_entity.id
_entity.type
_entity.pdbx_description
1 polymer ?
#
loop_
_entity_poly.entity_id
_entity_poly.type
_entity_poly.pdbx_seq_one_letter_code
_entity_poly.pdbx_strand_id
1 'polypeptide(L)'
;MKSTARRLLALLLAASLALSSGMLAFADGITEGDGSSVTVGTGEAGTIGEEETPGDTGTPDDTDASGDIENPGDTTGTTPGDTTGTTPGDTSDGTDPSDGTDPSGGDDTSGGTDPSGGDENPDEGDPSGGTGNPDETVIPENVQALIDRISALPTAEDVLNGVWTGDMSQLLAEVNSLMSEFDTIGVGGQALIPDDLAAKLAGLEELLSNSASLMSVAPTDICRIDDTGYSTLADAFAHAGENDEIVLLADTTVNTGIAVTTPVTLNLNGHTITNLVEKERPFQVTASSFAIDGTVAGSKMEIPESNTSSYGFIKVADTSVITVDGGTYTGDTDNGAFIKIFHSDEPVLDASGSTVYFTNAEMSSNNQFFSTDTLTTDANTPTLVVNGGTYTTDGQAFGIDVIPPSPVTFTDVTVTAGTGPVIEVCGPAATFDNCDFTVTNSTDPSHFQATAVGVSQGGTAVIDGGSYTSTGYGIYVYSSGGSITVKDGIVEGGVAAAKADVDLNTYPFATSEIYLQGGEFKGTIQKTSTGKETIKISGGTFDTDVSNYVASGSQCIPDGNGNYIIGNDENAVVEMDGKKYPSLASAVHATQPGQPATIKLLKPTSGSGVKVPEGSNIIFDFGGHTYTVTDPLVGSTGTETNAFQLLKDSTIVMRNGTIKAGSSALIMIQNYSDLTYVDMTLDASESSQCQYVSSNNHGTINITGNTNIYAAPGQVAFDVCYWGDSSDYASGVTVNIDTTGTIEGKIEYSYLNATVAGKGGIANKAKLNIANGTINGSITLAGGASEADKPNITITGGSFKEDVKKYVDEGHDELVTKRGSTPYIVGKFSDGGAASAMGQQTVYKVTQTNSDGELIDVYYLTEKEAQDAAGAGGTVITVTRPSTGSSSSSSQKTPYQEERPFWDRVVNRIEDAEAGDTVKANAESCTLV
;
A
#
# COMPACT_ATOMS: atom_id res chain seq x y z
N MET A 1 -10.11 49.55 -12.22
CA MET A 1 -9.49 48.21 -12.16
C MET A 1 -8.69 47.92 -10.88
N LYS A 2 -8.28 48.91 -10.06
CA LYS A 2 -7.62 48.65 -8.75
C LYS A 2 -8.56 48.37 -7.55
N SER A 3 -9.89 48.56 -7.66
CA SER A 3 -10.84 48.23 -6.57
C SER A 3 -11.42 46.81 -6.65
N THR A 4 -11.34 46.15 -7.80
CA THR A 4 -11.85 44.78 -7.97
C THR A 4 -10.83 43.74 -7.50
N ALA A 5 -9.52 43.99 -7.66
CA ALA A 5 -8.46 43.11 -7.18
C ALA A 5 -8.36 43.05 -5.64
N ARG A 6 -8.58 44.18 -4.94
CA ARG A 6 -8.61 44.21 -3.47
C ARG A 6 -9.84 43.51 -2.86
N ARG A 7 -10.97 43.47 -3.59
CA ARG A 7 -12.16 42.71 -3.16
C ARG A 7 -12.05 41.21 -3.46
N LEU A 8 -11.28 40.83 -4.48
CA LEU A 8 -11.02 39.41 -4.79
C LEU A 8 -10.03 38.80 -3.78
N LEU A 9 -9.00 39.53 -3.37
CA LEU A 9 -8.04 39.09 -2.35
C LEU A 9 -8.66 39.01 -0.94
N ALA A 10 -9.57 39.92 -0.60
CA ALA A 10 -10.34 39.85 0.65
C ALA A 10 -11.41 38.74 0.66
N LEU A 11 -11.95 38.35 -0.51
CA LEU A 11 -12.83 37.17 -0.61
C LEU A 11 -12.05 35.84 -0.56
N LEU A 12 -10.81 35.81 -1.06
CA LEU A 12 -9.93 34.64 -1.00
C LEU A 12 -9.37 34.41 0.42
N LEU A 13 -9.06 35.46 1.18
CA LEU A 13 -8.69 35.34 2.60
C LEU A 13 -9.89 35.01 3.52
N ALA A 14 -11.11 35.45 3.18
CA ALA A 14 -12.30 35.07 3.93
C ALA A 14 -12.74 33.62 3.67
N ALA A 15 -12.40 33.06 2.50
CA ALA A 15 -12.64 31.65 2.18
C ALA A 15 -11.62 30.71 2.85
N SER A 16 -10.36 31.13 3.04
CA SER A 16 -9.37 30.33 3.78
C SER A 16 -9.62 30.28 5.29
N LEU A 17 -10.14 31.35 5.89
CA LEU A 17 -10.58 31.35 7.30
C LEU A 17 -11.87 30.55 7.56
N ALA A 18 -12.71 30.33 6.54
CA ALA A 18 -13.91 29.50 6.64
C ALA A 18 -13.64 27.99 6.40
N LEU A 19 -12.45 27.64 5.88
CA LEU A 19 -12.00 26.26 5.71
C LEU A 19 -11.20 25.74 6.92
N SER A 20 -10.59 26.61 7.73
CA SER A 20 -9.91 26.23 8.98
C SER A 20 -10.84 26.16 10.21
N SER A 21 -12.03 26.77 10.15
CA SER A 21 -13.06 26.69 11.21
C SER A 21 -14.13 25.61 10.96
N GLY A 22 -13.97 24.80 9.91
CA GLY A 22 -14.79 23.61 9.60
C GLY A 22 -14.21 22.27 10.08
N MET A 23 -13.01 22.25 10.67
CA MET A 23 -12.35 21.05 11.21
C MET A 23 -12.39 20.95 12.75
N LEU A 24 -13.20 21.79 13.42
CA LEU A 24 -13.35 21.81 14.88
C LEU A 24 -14.80 21.63 15.34
N ALA A 25 -15.61 20.94 14.54
CA ALA A 25 -16.98 20.54 14.87
C ALA A 25 -17.27 19.11 14.40
N PHE A 26 -16.54 18.13 14.95
CA PHE A 26 -16.89 16.71 14.90
C PHE A 26 -16.44 16.01 16.19
N ALA A 27 -16.84 16.54 17.35
CA ALA A 27 -16.78 15.82 18.63
C ALA A 27 -17.67 16.51 19.67
N ASP A 28 -18.96 16.69 19.38
CA ASP A 28 -19.97 16.82 20.43
C ASP A 28 -21.36 16.61 19.85
N GLY A 29 -21.92 15.42 20.09
CA GLY A 29 -23.28 15.12 19.65
C GLY A 29 -23.64 13.65 19.59
N ILE A 30 -23.51 12.88 20.67
CA ILE A 30 -24.44 11.78 20.96
C ILE A 30 -24.70 11.72 22.46
N THR A 31 -25.88 12.19 22.86
CA THR A 31 -26.54 11.85 24.13
C THR A 31 -27.63 10.81 23.89
N GLU A 32 -27.67 9.85 24.83
CA GLU A 32 -28.82 9.04 25.32
C GLU A 32 -29.15 7.64 24.73
N GLY A 33 -29.28 6.69 25.68
CA GLY A 33 -30.01 5.40 25.64
C GLY A 33 -29.09 4.18 25.44
N ASP A 34 -28.99 3.15 26.28
CA ASP A 34 -29.73 2.57 27.42
C ASP A 34 -28.64 1.90 28.32
N GLY A 35 -28.68 1.92 29.66
CA GLY A 35 -29.68 1.21 30.43
C GLY A 35 -29.36 -0.29 30.61
N SER A 36 -28.26 -0.67 31.29
CA SER A 36 -28.26 -1.92 32.08
C SER A 36 -27.19 -1.96 33.17
N SER A 37 -27.67 -2.28 34.36
CA SER A 37 -26.96 -2.46 35.63
C SER A 37 -26.21 -3.78 35.70
N VAL A 38 -24.95 -3.77 36.15
CA VAL A 38 -24.35 -4.94 36.83
C VAL A 38 -23.49 -4.46 38.01
N THR A 39 -23.88 -4.93 39.19
CA THR A 39 -23.23 -4.84 40.50
C THR A 39 -21.80 -5.37 40.51
N VAL A 40 -20.84 -4.58 40.99
CA VAL A 40 -19.51 -5.05 41.42
C VAL A 40 -19.49 -5.05 42.95
N GLY A 41 -19.39 -6.25 43.52
CA GLY A 41 -19.21 -6.47 44.95
C GLY A 41 -17.74 -6.25 45.35
N THR A 42 -17.54 -5.38 46.33
CA THR A 42 -16.29 -5.18 47.06
C THR A 42 -16.02 -6.39 47.96
N GLY A 43 -14.89 -7.06 47.78
CA GLY A 43 -14.39 -8.13 48.65
C GLY A 43 -13.05 -7.72 49.27
N GLU A 44 -13.04 -7.68 50.59
CA GLU A 44 -12.02 -7.12 51.47
C GLU A 44 -10.67 -7.87 51.49
N ALA A 45 -9.67 -7.10 51.94
CA ALA A 45 -8.34 -7.50 52.32
C ALA A 45 -8.30 -8.55 53.44
N GLY A 46 -7.28 -9.41 53.39
CA GLY A 46 -6.88 -10.30 54.48
C GLY A 46 -5.35 -10.37 54.57
N THR A 47 -4.79 -9.65 55.53
CA THR A 47 -3.42 -9.77 56.04
C THR A 47 -3.28 -10.96 56.99
N ILE A 48 -2.17 -11.72 56.89
CA ILE A 48 -1.38 -12.40 57.95
C ILE A 48 -0.33 -13.29 57.22
N GLY A 49 0.93 -13.47 57.64
CA GLY A 49 1.68 -13.08 58.82
C GLY A 49 3.16 -13.45 58.65
N GLU A 50 3.99 -12.89 59.53
CA GLU A 50 5.44 -13.07 59.66
C GLU A 50 5.84 -14.51 60.01
N GLU A 51 7.03 -14.95 59.58
CA GLU A 51 7.83 -15.90 60.35
C GLU A 51 9.34 -15.69 60.12
N GLU A 52 10.10 -15.81 61.20
CA GLU A 52 11.52 -15.47 61.34
C GLU A 52 12.51 -16.54 60.81
N THR A 53 13.75 -16.07 60.64
CA THR A 53 15.08 -16.70 60.42
C THR A 53 15.37 -17.99 61.23
N PRO A 54 16.37 -18.87 60.91
CA PRO A 54 17.82 -18.48 60.83
C PRO A 54 18.85 -19.36 60.05
N GLY A 55 20.06 -18.82 59.92
CA GLY A 55 21.34 -19.56 59.88
C GLY A 55 21.97 -19.75 58.48
N ASP A 56 23.02 -19.01 58.11
CA ASP A 56 24.45 -19.16 58.46
C ASP A 56 25.26 -20.01 57.45
N THR A 57 26.40 -19.42 57.07
CA THR A 57 27.71 -19.97 56.66
C THR A 57 28.15 -19.81 55.19
N GLY A 58 29.27 -19.09 55.03
CA GLY A 58 30.38 -19.54 54.19
C GLY A 58 30.74 -18.68 52.98
N THR A 59 31.61 -17.69 53.18
CA THR A 59 32.66 -17.33 52.19
C THR A 59 33.67 -18.47 52.07
N PRO A 60 34.38 -18.61 50.93
CA PRO A 60 35.70 -17.99 50.84
C PRO A 60 36.12 -17.43 49.46
N ASP A 61 37.15 -16.59 49.54
CA ASP A 61 38.04 -16.03 48.51
C ASP A 61 38.61 -17.04 47.50
N ASP A 62 39.00 -16.51 46.33
CA ASP A 62 40.37 -16.47 45.77
C ASP A 62 40.28 -16.19 44.24
N THR A 63 40.65 -15.01 43.75
CA THR A 63 41.96 -14.65 43.14
C THR A 63 42.47 -15.61 42.04
N ASP A 64 42.65 -15.11 40.82
CA ASP A 64 43.94 -14.62 40.28
C ASP A 64 44.08 -14.79 38.74
N ALA A 65 44.89 -13.89 38.18
CA ALA A 65 45.71 -13.98 36.96
C ALA A 65 44.99 -13.91 35.60
N SER A 66 45.04 -12.78 34.88
CA SER A 66 46.18 -12.14 34.17
C SER A 66 46.68 -12.90 32.95
N GLY A 67 46.68 -12.22 31.79
CA GLY A 67 47.40 -12.67 30.60
C GLY A 67 47.10 -11.85 29.35
N ASP A 68 47.66 -10.65 29.26
CA ASP A 68 47.97 -10.00 27.97
C ASP A 68 48.89 -10.91 27.12
N ILE A 69 48.77 -10.86 25.79
CA ILE A 69 49.90 -10.77 24.83
C ILE A 69 49.36 -10.55 23.40
N GLU A 70 49.73 -9.38 22.89
CA GLU A 70 50.20 -8.99 21.55
C GLU A 70 49.62 -9.58 20.25
N ASN A 71 49.18 -8.64 19.41
CA ASN A 71 49.06 -8.68 17.95
C ASN A 71 50.44 -8.89 17.28
N PRO A 72 50.52 -9.58 16.12
CA PRO A 72 51.02 -8.86 14.94
C PRO A 72 50.45 -9.33 13.59
N GLY A 73 50.48 -8.43 12.59
CA GLY A 73 50.91 -8.81 11.24
C GLY A 73 50.05 -8.34 10.06
N ASP A 74 50.50 -7.25 9.44
CA ASP A 74 50.22 -6.81 8.07
C ASP A 74 50.85 -7.77 7.03
N THR A 75 50.11 -8.10 5.96
CA THR A 75 50.70 -8.50 4.67
C THR A 75 49.89 -8.01 3.47
N THR A 76 50.65 -7.46 2.52
CA THR A 76 50.31 -6.97 1.18
C THR A 76 50.14 -8.09 0.14
N GLY A 77 49.38 -7.84 -0.95
CA GLY A 77 49.59 -8.60 -2.20
C GLY A 77 48.46 -8.67 -3.25
N THR A 78 48.62 -7.85 -4.32
CA THR A 78 48.40 -8.16 -5.76
C THR A 78 47.00 -8.12 -6.43
N THR A 79 46.93 -7.22 -7.43
CA THR A 79 46.04 -7.02 -8.62
C THR A 79 46.23 -8.12 -9.71
N PRO A 80 45.63 -8.10 -10.95
CA PRO A 80 44.74 -7.12 -11.63
C PRO A 80 43.56 -7.70 -12.49
N GLY A 81 42.67 -6.82 -12.97
CA GLY A 81 41.70 -7.12 -14.05
C GLY A 81 41.29 -5.86 -14.83
N ASP A 82 41.89 -5.69 -16.00
CA ASP A 82 41.73 -4.64 -17.02
C ASP A 82 40.42 -4.78 -17.81
N THR A 83 39.82 -3.66 -18.27
CA THR A 83 39.35 -3.52 -19.67
C THR A 83 38.95 -2.08 -20.03
N THR A 84 39.83 -1.45 -20.82
CA THR A 84 39.55 -0.72 -22.07
C THR A 84 38.63 0.52 -22.07
N GLY A 85 39.23 1.68 -22.34
CA GLY A 85 38.55 2.85 -22.89
C GLY A 85 38.51 2.86 -24.42
N THR A 86 37.54 3.60 -24.97
CA THR A 86 37.55 4.17 -26.32
C THR A 86 36.70 5.45 -26.36
N THR A 87 37.33 6.60 -26.62
CA THR A 87 36.76 7.74 -27.39
C THR A 87 37.23 7.56 -28.85
N PRO A 88 36.58 8.12 -29.92
CA PRO A 88 36.24 9.55 -30.04
C PRO A 88 34.99 9.89 -30.91
N GLY A 89 34.59 11.17 -30.91
CA GLY A 89 33.56 11.67 -31.84
C GLY A 89 33.58 13.19 -31.94
N ASP A 90 34.33 13.71 -32.90
CA ASP A 90 34.34 15.09 -33.38
C ASP A 90 33.41 15.18 -34.60
N THR A 91 32.57 16.22 -34.70
CA THR A 91 32.17 16.84 -35.97
C THR A 91 31.55 18.21 -35.68
N SER A 92 32.12 19.21 -36.33
CA SER A 92 31.66 20.60 -36.40
C SER A 92 31.12 20.88 -37.81
N ASP A 93 29.95 21.51 -37.88
CA ASP A 93 29.58 22.57 -38.83
C ASP A 93 28.49 23.41 -38.09
N GLY A 94 28.32 24.72 -38.22
CA GLY A 94 28.87 25.69 -39.15
C GLY A 94 27.72 26.52 -39.70
N THR A 95 27.38 27.67 -39.09
CA THR A 95 26.79 28.84 -39.79
C THR A 95 26.82 30.10 -38.92
N ASP A 96 27.64 31.06 -39.33
CA ASP A 96 27.48 32.52 -39.22
C ASP A 96 27.67 33.04 -40.67
N PRO A 97 26.98 34.09 -41.16
CA PRO A 97 27.55 35.45 -41.03
C PRO A 97 26.55 36.63 -40.97
N SER A 98 26.89 37.60 -40.12
CA SER A 98 26.86 39.06 -40.28
C SER A 98 26.19 39.72 -41.50
N ASP A 99 25.50 40.85 -41.26
CA ASP A 99 25.83 42.12 -41.92
C ASP A 99 25.52 43.34 -41.02
N GLY A 100 26.25 44.42 -41.25
CA GLY A 100 25.90 45.76 -40.82
C GLY A 100 25.89 46.68 -42.03
N THR A 101 25.49 47.95 -41.89
CA THR A 101 26.20 49.13 -42.44
C THR A 101 25.41 50.44 -42.25
N ASP A 102 26.20 51.48 -41.98
CA ASP A 102 25.95 52.94 -42.05
C ASP A 102 25.58 53.41 -43.49
N PRO A 103 25.01 54.63 -43.74
CA PRO A 103 25.87 55.80 -44.01
C PRO A 103 25.33 57.20 -43.63
N SER A 104 26.29 58.14 -43.49
CA SER A 104 26.32 59.56 -43.94
C SER A 104 26.56 60.57 -42.80
N GLY A 105 27.44 61.57 -42.89
CA GLY A 105 28.30 62.11 -43.95
C GLY A 105 28.64 63.56 -43.56
N GLY A 106 29.78 64.09 -44.02
CA GLY A 106 30.03 65.54 -44.01
C GLY A 106 31.40 65.98 -43.51
N ASP A 107 32.28 66.21 -44.48
CA ASP A 107 33.60 66.82 -44.36
C ASP A 107 33.51 68.36 -44.27
N ASP A 108 34.59 68.98 -43.78
CA ASP A 108 35.33 70.10 -44.41
C ASP A 108 35.74 71.29 -43.50
N THR A 109 37.07 71.53 -43.51
CA THR A 109 37.83 72.80 -43.33
C THR A 109 37.81 73.57 -41.98
N SER A 110 38.87 74.26 -41.51
CA SER A 110 40.25 74.53 -41.97
C SER A 110 41.06 75.33 -40.92
N GLY A 111 42.40 75.17 -40.93
CA GLY A 111 43.45 76.18 -40.61
C GLY A 111 43.61 76.69 -39.16
N GLY A 112 44.80 76.87 -38.59
CA GLY A 112 46.18 76.72 -39.05
C GLY A 112 47.18 77.11 -37.93
N THR A 113 48.31 76.41 -37.90
CA THR A 113 49.71 76.78 -37.54
C THR A 113 50.05 77.68 -36.33
N ASP A 114 50.71 77.08 -35.32
CA ASP A 114 52.14 77.24 -34.89
C ASP A 114 52.69 78.66 -34.51
N PRO A 115 53.75 78.85 -33.66
CA PRO A 115 54.67 77.85 -33.11
C PRO A 115 55.18 77.97 -31.66
N SER A 116 55.72 76.82 -31.21
CA SER A 116 56.91 76.60 -30.35
C SER A 116 57.01 77.17 -28.93
N GLY A 117 57.25 76.25 -27.97
CA GLY A 117 58.44 76.30 -27.11
C GLY A 117 58.25 76.68 -25.64
N GLY A 118 58.36 75.67 -24.76
CA GLY A 118 59.32 75.65 -23.64
C GLY A 118 59.08 76.52 -22.40
N ASP A 119 58.68 75.82 -21.33
CA ASP A 119 59.28 75.80 -19.98
C ASP A 119 59.14 76.99 -18.98
N GLU A 120 59.06 76.55 -17.71
CA GLU A 120 59.29 77.24 -16.43
C GLU A 120 58.14 78.00 -15.72
N ASN A 121 57.74 77.44 -14.56
CA ASN A 121 57.14 78.07 -13.37
C ASN A 121 58.21 78.99 -12.68
N PRO A 122 57.95 79.91 -11.71
CA PRO A 122 56.71 80.17 -10.94
C PRO A 122 56.41 81.66 -10.59
N ASP A 123 55.30 81.83 -9.86
CA ASP A 123 55.12 82.70 -8.68
C ASP A 123 54.40 84.08 -8.77
N GLU A 124 53.42 84.18 -7.84
CA GLU A 124 52.76 85.31 -7.14
C GLU A 124 52.36 86.65 -7.81
N GLY A 125 51.11 87.09 -7.50
CA GLY A 125 50.72 88.50 -7.51
C GLY A 125 49.22 88.82 -7.69
N ASP A 126 48.47 88.90 -6.58
CA ASP A 126 47.16 89.56 -6.39
C ASP A 126 47.26 91.11 -6.52
N PRO A 127 46.21 91.99 -6.44
CA PRO A 127 44.75 91.95 -6.71
C PRO A 127 44.25 93.09 -7.64
N SER A 128 42.92 93.16 -7.79
CA SER A 128 42.03 94.33 -8.05
C SER A 128 41.43 94.35 -9.47
N GLY A 129 40.12 94.55 -9.69
CA GLY A 129 38.98 94.93 -8.86
C GLY A 129 38.04 95.76 -9.76
N GLY A 130 36.73 95.50 -9.78
CA GLY A 130 35.79 96.44 -10.41
C GLY A 130 34.47 95.90 -10.99
N THR A 131 33.43 95.89 -10.15
CA THR A 131 32.06 96.41 -10.39
C THR A 131 31.17 95.89 -11.54
N GLY A 132 30.20 95.02 -11.19
CA GLY A 132 28.76 95.36 -11.05
C GLY A 132 27.82 95.37 -12.27
N ASN A 133 26.79 94.50 -12.25
CA ASN A 133 25.42 94.76 -12.73
C ASN A 133 24.39 93.87 -11.96
N PRO A 134 23.25 94.39 -11.45
CA PRO A 134 22.24 93.61 -10.73
C PRO A 134 20.94 93.43 -11.55
N ASP A 135 20.50 92.19 -11.81
CA ASP A 135 19.07 91.72 -11.79
C ASP A 135 18.95 90.25 -12.28
N GLU A 136 19.75 89.34 -11.74
CA GLU A 136 19.39 87.92 -11.69
C GLU A 136 19.15 87.61 -10.22
N THR A 137 18.03 86.96 -9.88
CA THR A 137 17.93 86.25 -8.60
C THR A 137 19.00 85.17 -8.63
N VAL A 138 20.21 85.52 -8.20
CA VAL A 138 21.34 84.60 -8.12
C VAL A 138 20.96 83.58 -7.06
N ILE A 139 20.59 82.38 -7.50
CA ILE A 139 20.40 81.24 -6.61
C ILE A 139 21.78 80.99 -5.97
N PRO A 140 21.89 81.08 -4.64
CA PRO A 140 23.16 80.80 -3.97
C PRO A 140 23.67 79.42 -4.36
N GLU A 141 24.99 79.27 -4.60
CA GLU A 141 25.57 78.01 -5.07
C GLU A 141 25.18 76.80 -4.20
N ASN A 142 25.04 77.00 -2.89
CA ASN A 142 24.61 75.96 -1.95
C ASN A 142 23.13 75.55 -2.15
N VAL A 143 22.26 76.47 -2.56
CA VAL A 143 20.85 76.17 -2.88
C VAL A 143 20.74 75.51 -4.26
N GLN A 144 21.54 75.95 -5.23
CA GLN A 144 21.58 75.33 -6.56
C GLN A 144 22.09 73.88 -6.49
N ALA A 145 23.15 73.62 -5.70
CA ALA A 145 23.66 72.28 -5.47
C ALA A 145 22.60 71.34 -4.83
N LEU A 146 21.76 71.89 -3.95
CA LEU A 146 20.67 71.15 -3.32
C LEU A 146 19.56 70.81 -4.33
N ILE A 147 19.17 71.78 -5.18
CA ILE A 147 18.21 71.57 -6.28
C ILE A 147 18.68 70.44 -7.21
N ASP A 148 19.94 70.48 -7.62
CA ASP A 148 20.50 69.50 -8.56
C ASP A 148 20.47 68.08 -7.95
N ARG A 149 20.83 67.93 -6.67
CA ARG A 149 20.79 66.64 -5.97
C ARG A 149 19.37 66.11 -5.75
N ILE A 150 18.42 66.96 -5.36
CA ILE A 150 17.00 66.57 -5.21
C ILE A 150 16.41 66.15 -6.57
N SER A 151 16.79 66.85 -7.65
CA SER A 151 16.33 66.54 -9.00
C SER A 151 16.77 65.15 -9.47
N ALA A 152 17.96 64.70 -9.04
CA ALA A 152 18.54 63.40 -9.39
C ALA A 152 17.94 62.20 -8.63
N LEU A 153 17.18 62.42 -7.55
CA LEU A 153 16.51 61.34 -6.81
C LEU A 153 15.42 60.65 -7.65
N PRO A 154 15.01 59.39 -7.36
CA PRO A 154 13.76 58.84 -7.88
C PRO A 154 12.55 59.60 -7.31
N THR A 155 11.34 59.40 -7.84
CA THR A 155 10.12 59.83 -7.13
C THR A 155 9.67 58.75 -6.14
N ALA A 156 8.91 59.12 -5.11
CA ALA A 156 8.32 58.15 -4.18
C ALA A 156 7.42 57.12 -4.91
N GLU A 157 6.78 57.51 -6.00
CA GLU A 157 5.98 56.63 -6.84
C GLU A 157 6.84 55.65 -7.65
N ASP A 158 8.00 56.08 -8.17
CA ASP A 158 8.94 55.19 -8.84
C ASP A 158 9.48 54.10 -7.89
N VAL A 159 9.72 54.47 -6.64
CA VAL A 159 10.14 53.54 -5.58
C VAL A 159 9.00 52.55 -5.25
N LEU A 160 7.79 53.05 -4.98
CA LEU A 160 6.63 52.22 -4.63
C LEU A 160 6.18 51.27 -5.76
N ASN A 161 6.32 51.68 -7.01
CA ASN A 161 5.95 50.88 -8.17
C ASN A 161 7.08 49.96 -8.67
N GLY A 162 8.23 49.91 -7.97
CA GLY A 162 9.37 49.07 -8.34
C GLY A 162 10.05 49.47 -9.66
N VAL A 163 9.86 50.72 -10.10
CA VAL A 163 10.48 51.28 -11.32
C VAL A 163 11.93 51.66 -11.05
N TRP A 164 12.24 52.06 -9.81
CA TRP A 164 13.60 52.31 -9.36
C TRP A 164 14.21 51.06 -8.69
N THR A 165 15.41 50.66 -9.13
CA THR A 165 16.10 49.43 -8.68
C THR A 165 17.41 49.72 -7.95
N GLY A 166 17.57 50.92 -7.38
CA GLY A 166 18.78 51.31 -6.67
C GLY A 166 18.82 50.82 -5.22
N ASP A 167 19.92 51.08 -4.53
CA ASP A 167 20.13 50.69 -3.13
C ASP A 167 19.33 51.59 -2.18
N MET A 168 18.33 51.00 -1.52
CA MET A 168 17.42 51.72 -0.63
C MET A 168 18.11 52.33 0.61
N SER A 169 19.19 51.71 1.08
CA SER A 169 19.97 52.23 2.21
C SER A 169 20.73 53.50 1.81
N GLN A 170 21.26 53.54 0.58
CA GLN A 170 21.91 54.73 0.04
C GLN A 170 20.91 55.85 -0.24
N LEU A 171 19.70 55.50 -0.73
CA LEU A 171 18.63 56.47 -0.93
C LEU A 171 18.17 57.10 0.40
N LEU A 172 18.02 56.29 1.46
CA LEU A 172 17.70 56.78 2.81
C LEU A 172 18.79 57.73 3.34
N ALA A 173 20.07 57.37 3.19
CA ALA A 173 21.17 58.22 3.64
C ALA A 173 21.21 59.57 2.89
N GLU A 174 20.99 59.56 1.57
CA GLU A 174 20.99 60.77 0.75
C GLU A 174 19.78 61.66 1.05
N VAL A 175 18.57 61.09 1.20
CA VAL A 175 17.36 61.85 1.55
C VAL A 175 17.51 62.51 2.93
N ASN A 176 18.03 61.79 3.94
CA ASN A 176 18.29 62.37 5.27
C ASN A 176 19.33 63.49 5.23
N SER A 177 20.38 63.33 4.42
CA SER A 177 21.40 64.35 4.19
C SER A 177 20.80 65.61 3.56
N LEU A 178 20.02 65.43 2.49
CA LEU A 178 19.34 66.51 1.77
C LEU A 178 18.30 67.22 2.62
N MET A 179 17.55 66.51 3.49
CA MET A 179 16.60 67.11 4.42
C MET A 179 17.30 67.99 5.46
N SER A 180 18.42 67.51 6.03
CA SER A 180 19.24 68.30 6.95
C SER A 180 19.81 69.56 6.28
N GLU A 181 20.27 69.46 5.04
CA GLU A 181 20.71 70.61 4.24
C GLU A 181 19.54 71.55 3.89
N PHE A 182 18.37 71.02 3.54
CA PHE A 182 17.15 71.78 3.26
C PHE A 182 16.66 72.58 4.47
N ASP A 183 16.76 72.04 5.67
CA ASP A 183 16.38 72.73 6.91
C ASP A 183 17.38 73.83 7.31
N THR A 184 18.65 73.65 6.97
CA THR A 184 19.73 74.58 7.37
C THR A 184 19.87 75.82 6.47
N ILE A 185 19.38 75.77 5.22
CA ILE A 185 19.38 76.95 4.32
C ILE A 185 18.35 78.03 4.69
N GLY A 186 17.42 77.72 5.61
CA GLY A 186 16.42 78.65 6.14
C GLY A 186 15.33 79.06 5.14
N VAL A 187 14.25 79.69 5.64
CA VAL A 187 13.02 79.97 4.86
C VAL A 187 13.23 80.79 3.57
N GLY A 188 14.26 81.64 3.54
CA GLY A 188 14.61 82.43 2.35
C GLY A 188 15.30 81.61 1.25
N GLY A 189 16.11 80.60 1.64
CA GLY A 189 16.74 79.67 0.71
C GLY A 189 15.77 78.59 0.23
N GLN A 190 14.92 78.09 1.12
CA GLN A 190 13.87 77.12 0.79
C GLN A 190 12.89 77.65 -0.26
N ALA A 191 12.53 78.94 -0.19
CA ALA A 191 11.65 79.59 -1.18
C ALA A 191 12.25 79.70 -2.59
N LEU A 192 13.54 79.42 -2.77
CA LEU A 192 14.21 79.38 -4.07
C LEU A 192 14.21 77.97 -4.70
N ILE A 193 13.80 76.95 -3.94
CA ILE A 193 13.70 75.56 -4.43
C ILE A 193 12.31 75.36 -5.06
N PRO A 194 12.22 74.81 -6.28
CA PRO A 194 10.94 74.52 -6.91
C PRO A 194 10.02 73.65 -6.05
N ASP A 195 8.74 74.03 -5.96
CA ASP A 195 7.74 73.37 -5.11
C ASP A 195 7.60 71.87 -5.38
N ASP A 196 7.77 71.44 -6.65
CA ASP A 196 7.71 70.05 -7.07
C ASP A 196 8.90 69.23 -6.55
N LEU A 197 10.09 69.83 -6.50
CA LEU A 197 11.29 69.20 -5.93
C LEU A 197 11.22 69.15 -4.40
N ALA A 198 10.74 70.21 -3.75
CA ALA A 198 10.49 70.20 -2.31
C ALA A 198 9.47 69.12 -1.92
N ALA A 199 8.37 69.00 -2.68
CA ALA A 199 7.37 67.95 -2.50
C ALA A 199 7.93 66.54 -2.78
N LYS A 200 8.81 66.39 -3.76
CA LYS A 200 9.50 65.12 -4.06
C LYS A 200 10.39 64.67 -2.90
N LEU A 201 11.17 65.58 -2.32
CA LEU A 201 12.02 65.28 -1.17
C LEU A 201 11.19 64.91 0.06
N ALA A 202 10.14 65.68 0.38
CA ALA A 202 9.24 65.39 1.50
C ALA A 202 8.47 64.07 1.32
N GLY A 203 8.01 63.76 0.11
CA GLY A 203 7.32 62.50 -0.19
C GLY A 203 8.24 61.28 -0.09
N LEU A 204 9.52 61.41 -0.43
CA LEU A 204 10.52 60.36 -0.20
C LEU A 204 10.83 60.20 1.29
N GLU A 205 10.96 61.30 2.04
CA GLU A 205 11.15 61.25 3.49
C GLU A 205 9.97 60.56 4.20
N GLU A 206 8.73 60.87 3.82
CA GLU A 206 7.53 60.23 4.36
C GLU A 206 7.45 58.73 4.00
N LEU A 207 7.80 58.37 2.76
CA LEU A 207 7.86 56.97 2.33
C LEU A 207 8.93 56.20 3.12
N LEU A 208 10.12 56.77 3.26
CA LEU A 208 11.29 56.13 3.86
C LEU A 208 11.21 56.09 5.39
N SER A 209 10.59 57.08 6.04
CA SER A 209 10.32 57.07 7.47
C SER A 209 9.29 56.00 7.86
N ASN A 210 8.29 55.74 7.01
CA ASN A 210 7.37 54.61 7.16
C ASN A 210 8.01 53.26 6.77
N SER A 211 9.06 53.26 5.96
CA SER A 211 9.81 52.06 5.54
C SER A 211 11.01 51.74 6.44
N ALA A 212 11.44 52.67 7.30
CA ALA A 212 12.47 52.43 8.30
C ALA A 212 12.01 51.47 9.41
N SER A 213 10.68 51.28 9.58
CA SER A 213 10.14 50.17 10.39
C SER A 213 10.11 48.83 9.64
N LEU A 214 10.58 48.77 8.38
CA LEU A 214 10.64 47.58 7.52
C LEU A 214 12.08 47.16 7.17
N MET A 215 13.11 47.70 7.85
CA MET A 215 14.52 47.39 7.60
C MET A 215 15.29 46.97 8.86
N SER A 216 14.83 45.93 9.54
CA SER A 216 15.57 45.36 10.68
C SER A 216 16.24 44.02 10.40
N VAL A 217 16.24 43.53 9.15
CA VAL A 217 17.02 42.35 8.73
C VAL A 217 18.13 42.78 7.76
N ALA A 218 19.38 42.75 8.22
CA ALA A 218 20.55 42.95 7.38
C ALA A 218 20.87 41.69 6.56
N PRO A 219 21.50 41.79 5.36
CA PRO A 219 21.94 40.61 4.60
C PRO A 219 22.94 39.70 5.32
N THR A 220 23.54 40.18 6.41
CA THR A 220 24.47 39.43 7.27
C THR A 220 23.78 38.74 8.45
N ASP A 221 22.49 39.00 8.67
CA ASP A 221 21.76 38.36 9.75
C ASP A 221 21.51 36.89 9.43
N ILE A 222 21.73 36.04 10.42
CA ILE A 222 21.63 34.59 10.31
C ILE A 222 20.21 34.12 10.59
N CYS A 223 19.46 34.86 11.42
CA CYS A 223 18.09 34.53 11.76
C CYS A 223 17.30 35.80 12.07
N ARG A 224 15.98 35.69 12.19
CA ARG A 224 15.10 36.78 12.60
C ARG A 224 14.00 36.30 13.53
N ILE A 225 13.48 37.24 14.31
CA ILE A 225 12.23 37.11 15.07
C ILE A 225 11.33 38.25 14.59
N ASP A 226 10.14 37.91 14.08
CA ASP A 226 9.30 38.84 13.34
C ASP A 226 10.13 39.58 12.27
N ASP A 227 10.14 40.91 12.30
CA ASP A 227 10.89 41.76 11.39
C ASP A 227 12.32 42.04 11.87
N THR A 228 12.71 41.61 13.09
CA THR A 228 14.03 41.91 13.69
C THR A 228 15.05 40.82 13.37
N GLY A 229 16.15 41.17 12.69
CA GLY A 229 17.25 40.29 12.34
C GLY A 229 18.35 40.23 13.42
N TYR A 230 19.01 39.08 13.48
CA TYR A 230 20.07 38.77 14.43
C TYR A 230 21.26 38.11 13.71
N SER A 231 22.46 38.58 14.00
CA SER A 231 23.71 38.08 13.41
C SER A 231 24.15 36.72 13.97
N THR A 232 23.59 36.29 15.11
CA THR A 232 23.84 34.97 15.69
C THR A 232 22.56 34.34 16.22
N LEU A 233 22.52 33.01 16.21
CA LEU A 233 21.40 32.26 16.76
C LEU A 233 21.28 32.47 18.29
N ALA A 234 22.41 32.53 19.00
CA ALA A 234 22.44 32.75 20.44
C ALA A 234 21.82 34.10 20.84
N ASP A 235 22.08 35.17 20.06
CA ASP A 235 21.48 36.48 20.31
C ASP A 235 19.96 36.46 20.09
N ALA A 236 19.46 35.76 19.07
CA ALA A 236 18.03 35.61 18.86
C ALA A 236 17.36 34.89 20.04
N PHE A 237 17.90 33.75 20.49
CA PHE A 237 17.38 33.04 21.66
C PHE A 237 17.40 33.88 22.95
N ALA A 238 18.39 34.76 23.12
CA ALA A 238 18.47 35.65 24.27
C ALA A 238 17.42 36.79 24.26
N HIS A 239 16.87 37.13 23.09
CA HIS A 239 15.87 38.19 22.91
C HIS A 239 14.45 37.66 22.65
N ALA A 240 14.30 36.36 22.41
CA ALA A 240 13.01 35.75 22.14
C ALA A 240 12.06 35.83 23.34
N GLY A 241 10.84 36.26 23.06
CA GLY A 241 9.67 36.20 23.92
C GLY A 241 8.96 34.84 23.89
N GLU A 242 7.92 34.72 24.71
CA GLU A 242 7.16 33.49 24.85
C GLU A 242 6.37 33.15 23.57
N ASN A 243 6.65 31.98 23.00
CA ASN A 243 6.11 31.45 21.75
C ASN A 243 6.57 32.18 20.48
N ASP A 244 7.68 32.92 20.55
CA ASP A 244 8.28 33.53 19.35
C ASP A 244 8.79 32.45 18.38
N GLU A 245 8.77 32.78 17.09
CA GLU A 245 9.38 31.98 16.03
C GLU A 245 10.72 32.60 15.61
N ILE A 246 11.81 31.85 15.78
CA ILE A 246 13.15 32.19 15.27
C ILE A 246 13.30 31.54 13.90
N VAL A 247 13.33 32.34 12.84
CA VAL A 247 13.44 31.87 11.45
C VAL A 247 14.87 32.01 10.96
N LEU A 248 15.51 30.91 10.54
CA LEU A 248 16.82 30.96 9.90
C LEU A 248 16.74 31.64 8.52
N LEU A 249 17.78 32.40 8.21
CA LEU A 249 17.96 33.13 6.94
C LEU A 249 19.20 32.67 6.17
N ALA A 250 20.11 31.95 6.85
CA ALA A 250 21.32 31.40 6.28
C ALA A 250 21.79 30.19 7.09
N ASP A 251 22.62 29.35 6.47
CA ASP A 251 23.31 28.28 7.17
C ASP A 251 24.22 28.85 8.27
N THR A 252 24.31 28.15 9.40
CA THR A 252 25.06 28.64 10.56
C THR A 252 25.76 27.52 11.32
N THR A 253 26.67 27.91 12.21
CA THR A 253 27.47 27.01 13.02
C THR A 253 27.32 27.37 14.49
N VAL A 254 27.06 26.38 15.33
CA VAL A 254 26.98 26.53 16.79
C VAL A 254 28.20 25.85 17.41
N ASN A 255 29.06 26.64 18.07
CA ASN A 255 30.30 26.16 18.69
C ASN A 255 30.29 26.24 20.22
N THR A 256 29.24 26.82 20.79
CA THR A 256 29.00 26.96 22.23
C THR A 256 27.52 26.71 22.52
N GLY A 257 27.20 26.18 23.70
CA GLY A 257 25.82 25.88 24.08
C GLY A 257 24.95 27.14 24.17
N ILE A 258 23.74 27.04 23.65
CA ILE A 258 22.69 28.07 23.66
C ILE A 258 21.65 27.67 24.72
N ALA A 259 21.38 28.58 25.66
CA ALA A 259 20.36 28.38 26.67
C ALA A 259 18.96 28.67 26.09
N VAL A 260 18.07 27.69 26.14
CA VAL A 260 16.66 27.85 25.75
C VAL A 260 15.84 27.96 27.03
N THR A 261 15.61 29.21 27.45
CA THR A 261 14.97 29.55 28.74
C THR A 261 13.53 30.05 28.59
N THR A 262 13.14 30.41 27.37
CA THR A 262 11.79 30.86 26.99
C THR A 262 11.20 29.89 25.97
N PRO A 263 9.89 29.55 26.03
CA PRO A 263 9.21 28.77 25.01
C PRO A 263 9.34 29.39 23.63
N VAL A 264 9.88 28.67 22.64
CA VAL A 264 10.10 29.17 21.26
C VAL A 264 9.99 28.07 20.22
N THR A 265 9.76 28.46 18.97
CA THR A 265 9.93 27.62 17.78
C THR A 265 11.16 28.06 17.00
N LEU A 266 12.07 27.15 16.71
CA LEU A 266 13.18 27.34 15.78
C LEU A 266 12.78 26.81 14.40
N ASN A 267 12.52 27.71 13.47
CA ASN A 267 12.21 27.39 12.08
C ASN A 267 13.51 27.36 11.26
N LEU A 268 13.89 26.17 10.81
CA LEU A 268 15.11 25.94 10.04
C LEU A 268 15.01 26.50 8.62
N ASN A 269 13.80 26.68 8.08
CA ASN A 269 13.52 27.40 6.84
C ASN A 269 14.41 27.01 5.63
N GLY A 270 14.75 25.73 5.49
CA GLY A 270 15.57 25.21 4.40
C GLY A 270 17.09 25.38 4.61
N HIS A 271 17.52 25.77 5.81
CA HIS A 271 18.93 26.01 6.16
C HIS A 271 19.51 24.94 7.08
N THR A 272 20.84 24.93 7.16
CA THR A 272 21.63 23.98 7.96
C THR A 272 22.20 24.62 9.22
N ILE A 273 22.06 23.94 10.37
CA ILE A 273 22.84 24.20 11.58
C ILE A 273 23.94 23.14 11.73
N THR A 274 25.20 23.55 11.68
CA THR A 274 26.36 22.70 11.95
C THR A 274 26.76 22.79 13.43
N ASN A 275 26.74 21.65 14.14
CA ASN A 275 27.05 21.54 15.56
C ASN A 275 28.54 21.21 15.82
N LEU A 276 29.29 22.21 16.27
CA LEU A 276 30.67 22.07 16.74
C LEU A 276 30.81 22.10 18.27
N VAL A 277 29.71 21.93 19.01
CA VAL A 277 29.75 21.85 20.48
C VAL A 277 30.36 20.51 20.89
N GLU A 278 31.49 20.56 21.58
CA GLU A 278 32.21 19.41 22.11
C GLU A 278 31.74 19.10 23.55
N LYS A 279 31.59 17.81 23.87
CA LYS A 279 31.23 17.29 25.21
C LYS A 279 29.97 17.92 25.81
N GLU A 280 29.07 18.39 24.95
CA GLU A 280 27.77 18.95 25.32
C GLU A 280 26.85 18.98 24.07
N ARG A 281 25.64 19.51 24.22
CA ARG A 281 24.67 19.74 23.15
C ARG A 281 24.45 21.23 22.87
N PRO A 282 24.19 21.64 21.61
CA PRO A 282 24.01 23.03 21.22
C PRO A 282 22.79 23.69 21.87
N PHE A 283 21.70 22.97 22.14
CA PHE A 283 20.51 23.53 22.79
C PHE A 283 20.34 22.95 24.20
N GLN A 284 20.32 23.82 25.21
CA GLN A 284 20.17 23.48 26.62
C GLN A 284 18.83 24.02 27.13
N VAL A 285 17.82 23.15 27.20
CA VAL A 285 16.41 23.50 27.41
C VAL A 285 16.03 23.46 28.88
N THR A 286 15.55 24.59 29.37
CA THR A 286 14.86 24.75 30.67
C THR A 286 13.49 25.42 30.52
N ALA A 287 13.13 25.83 29.29
CA ALA A 287 11.81 26.32 28.95
C ALA A 287 10.75 25.20 28.99
N SER A 288 9.49 25.56 29.21
CA SER A 288 8.36 24.61 29.21
C SER A 288 8.07 23.98 27.85
N SER A 289 8.57 24.55 26.75
CA SER A 289 8.54 23.90 25.43
C SER A 289 9.67 24.41 24.53
N PHE A 290 10.05 23.59 23.55
CA PHE A 290 10.96 23.96 22.47
C PHE A 290 10.60 23.18 21.22
N ALA A 291 10.31 23.87 20.12
CA ALA A 291 9.97 23.26 18.85
C ALA A 291 11.05 23.53 17.80
N ILE A 292 11.30 22.56 16.93
CA ILE A 292 12.10 22.68 15.71
C ILE A 292 11.17 22.39 14.53
N ASP A 293 10.98 23.39 13.67
CA ASP A 293 10.30 23.25 12.39
C ASP A 293 11.35 23.08 11.28
N GLY A 294 11.47 21.84 10.81
CA GLY A 294 12.29 21.44 9.66
C GLY A 294 11.46 21.07 8.43
N THR A 295 10.17 21.45 8.38
CA THR A 295 9.24 21.02 7.32
C THR A 295 9.58 21.58 5.94
N VAL A 296 10.34 22.69 5.88
CA VAL A 296 10.85 23.25 4.62
C VAL A 296 12.00 22.37 4.11
N ALA A 297 11.90 21.92 2.85
CA ALA A 297 12.93 21.09 2.22
C ALA A 297 14.33 21.74 2.29
N GLY A 298 15.33 20.94 2.67
CA GLY A 298 16.70 21.40 2.89
C GLY A 298 17.02 21.77 4.35
N SER A 299 16.01 21.85 5.22
CA SER A 299 16.20 22.08 6.65
C SER A 299 17.02 20.95 7.29
N LYS A 300 18.14 21.31 7.92
CA LYS A 300 19.09 20.32 8.43
C LYS A 300 19.73 20.74 9.76
N MET A 301 20.00 19.76 10.61
CA MET A 301 21.01 19.89 11.67
C MET A 301 22.05 18.78 11.54
N GLU A 302 23.33 19.13 11.64
CA GLU A 302 24.41 18.17 11.44
C GLU A 302 25.51 18.25 12.49
N ILE A 303 26.08 17.10 12.84
CA ILE A 303 27.34 16.98 13.57
C ILE A 303 28.40 16.57 12.52
N PRO A 304 29.37 17.44 12.19
CA PRO A 304 30.39 17.11 11.21
C PRO A 304 31.38 16.10 11.78
N GLU A 305 32.04 15.32 10.91
CA GLU A 305 33.06 14.32 11.29
C GLU A 305 34.21 14.89 12.16
N SER A 306 34.46 16.20 12.06
CA SER A 306 35.46 16.88 12.90
C SER A 306 35.07 16.97 14.37
N ASN A 307 33.78 16.86 14.71
CA ASN A 307 33.30 16.91 16.09
C ASN A 307 33.07 15.50 16.63
N THR A 308 34.15 14.86 17.07
CA THR A 308 34.12 13.48 17.57
C THR A 308 33.67 13.34 19.03
N SER A 309 33.28 14.43 19.69
CA SER A 309 32.92 14.44 21.12
C SER A 309 31.55 15.06 21.40
N SER A 310 30.74 15.30 20.36
CA SER A 310 29.37 15.78 20.51
C SER A 310 28.50 14.76 21.24
N TYR A 311 27.62 15.22 22.12
CA TYR A 311 26.63 14.36 22.76
C TYR A 311 25.28 14.33 22.02
N GLY A 312 25.08 15.16 20.99
CA GLY A 312 23.81 15.29 20.26
C GLY A 312 23.38 16.74 20.05
N PHE A 313 22.07 16.99 19.96
CA PHE A 313 21.50 18.30 19.62
C PHE A 313 20.78 19.00 20.79
N ILE A 314 19.98 18.28 21.58
CA ILE A 314 19.12 18.87 22.62
C ILE A 314 19.33 18.19 23.97
N LYS A 315 19.69 19.00 24.97
CA LYS A 315 19.73 18.64 26.39
C LYS A 315 18.46 19.18 27.04
N VAL A 316 17.61 18.30 27.55
CA VAL A 316 16.41 18.69 28.30
C VAL A 316 16.71 18.61 29.79
N ALA A 317 16.76 19.77 30.46
CA ALA A 317 17.26 19.94 31.82
C ALA A 317 16.15 20.27 32.84
N ASP A 318 14.96 20.65 32.38
CA ASP A 318 13.74 20.80 33.17
C ASP A 318 12.55 20.29 32.35
N THR A 319 11.40 20.04 32.99
CA THR A 319 10.21 19.48 32.34
C THR A 319 9.76 20.33 31.14
N SER A 320 9.73 19.72 29.95
CA SER A 320 9.49 20.44 28.70
C SER A 320 8.68 19.62 27.69
N VAL A 321 8.05 20.30 26.74
CA VAL A 321 7.53 19.69 25.51
C VAL A 321 8.50 19.99 24.36
N ILE A 322 9.18 18.94 23.88
CA ILE A 322 10.09 19.03 22.74
C ILE A 322 9.37 18.56 21.48
N THR A 323 9.40 19.35 20.42
CA THR A 323 8.84 18.97 19.12
C THR A 323 9.90 19.08 18.04
N VAL A 324 10.01 18.07 17.20
CA VAL A 324 10.83 18.06 15.98
C VAL A 324 9.93 17.64 14.83
N ASP A 325 9.63 18.56 13.93
CA ASP A 325 8.72 18.35 12.80
C ASP A 325 9.46 18.53 11.47
N GLY A 326 9.62 17.44 10.73
CA GLY A 326 10.38 17.39 9.49
C GLY A 326 11.88 17.64 9.64
N GLY A 327 12.57 17.68 8.50
CA GLY A 327 13.99 17.98 8.41
C GLY A 327 14.91 16.77 8.57
N THR A 328 16.19 16.99 8.31
CA THR A 328 17.23 15.96 8.36
C THR A 328 18.22 16.23 9.50
N TYR A 329 18.48 15.22 10.33
CA TYR A 329 19.35 15.32 11.51
C TYR A 329 20.43 14.24 11.42
N THR A 330 21.69 14.64 11.25
CA THR A 330 22.75 13.66 10.91
C THR A 330 24.03 13.86 11.72
N GLY A 331 24.66 12.76 12.09
CA GLY A 331 26.05 12.76 12.54
C GLY A 331 26.30 11.88 13.76
N ASP A 332 27.57 11.59 13.96
CA ASP A 332 28.01 10.72 15.04
C ASP A 332 28.03 11.45 16.38
N THR A 333 27.76 10.69 17.44
CA THR A 333 27.86 11.14 18.82
C THR A 333 28.87 10.31 19.59
N ASP A 334 29.39 10.86 20.68
CA ASP A 334 30.23 10.15 21.66
C ASP A 334 29.35 9.58 22.77
N ASN A 335 28.86 8.35 22.57
CA ASN A 335 27.95 7.66 23.49
C ASN A 335 26.73 8.51 23.89
N GLY A 336 26.26 9.33 22.93
CA GLY A 336 25.22 10.33 23.14
C GLY A 336 23.87 9.91 22.56
N ALA A 337 22.97 10.89 22.58
CA ALA A 337 21.69 10.82 21.90
C ALA A 337 21.33 12.20 21.37
N PHE A 338 20.72 12.29 20.18
CA PHE A 338 20.31 13.57 19.61
C PHE A 338 19.46 14.40 20.58
N ILE A 339 18.49 13.77 21.24
CA ILE A 339 17.73 14.37 22.34
C ILE A 339 17.91 13.50 23.58
N LYS A 340 18.24 14.13 24.71
CA LYS A 340 18.29 13.44 26.00
C LYS A 340 17.50 14.17 27.09
N ILE A 341 16.66 13.42 27.78
CA ILE A 341 15.99 13.85 29.02
C ILE A 341 16.92 13.54 30.20
N PHE A 342 17.27 14.58 30.97
CA PHE A 342 18.17 14.44 32.11
C PHE A 342 17.42 14.33 33.43
N HIS A 343 17.96 13.46 34.30
CA HIS A 343 17.59 13.39 35.70
C HIS A 343 18.85 13.15 36.53
N SER A 344 19.20 14.11 37.39
CA SER A 344 20.40 14.03 38.23
C SER A 344 20.21 14.80 39.53
N ASP A 345 20.74 14.26 40.63
CA ASP A 345 20.72 14.95 41.92
C ASP A 345 21.75 16.09 42.01
N GLU A 346 22.86 15.99 41.25
CA GLU A 346 23.94 17.00 41.27
C GLU A 346 24.58 17.19 39.88
N PRO A 347 24.39 18.37 39.23
CA PRO A 347 23.43 19.41 39.62
C PRO A 347 21.99 18.86 39.59
N VAL A 348 21.10 19.43 40.39
CA VAL A 348 19.67 19.05 40.37
C VAL A 348 19.08 19.38 39.00
N LEU A 349 18.79 18.33 38.23
CA LEU A 349 18.06 18.36 36.96
C LEU A 349 16.91 17.36 37.06
N ASP A 350 15.70 17.77 36.70
CA ASP A 350 14.56 16.86 36.67
C ASP A 350 13.64 17.17 35.49
N ALA A 351 14.00 16.61 34.34
CA ALA A 351 13.20 16.68 33.13
C ALA A 351 12.26 15.46 32.97
N SER A 352 12.08 14.66 34.02
CA SER A 352 11.38 13.37 33.96
C SER A 352 9.96 13.46 33.43
N GLY A 353 9.25 14.59 33.58
CA GLY A 353 7.90 14.79 33.06
C GLY A 353 7.81 15.25 31.60
N SER A 354 8.92 15.24 30.85
CA SER A 354 8.96 15.83 29.51
C SER A 354 8.26 14.97 28.46
N THR A 355 7.68 15.63 27.45
CA THR A 355 7.12 14.98 26.26
C THR A 355 7.96 15.30 25.05
N VAL A 356 8.28 14.29 24.23
CA VAL A 356 9.04 14.46 22.98
C VAL A 356 8.22 13.95 21.80
N TYR A 357 8.06 14.81 20.81
CA TYR A 357 7.42 14.52 19.53
C TYR A 357 8.47 14.52 18.41
N PHE A 358 8.54 13.43 17.66
CA PHE A 358 9.17 13.38 16.35
C PHE A 358 8.08 13.19 15.29
N THR A 359 7.99 14.10 14.31
CA THR A 359 7.03 13.99 13.22
C THR A 359 7.76 14.08 11.88
N ASN A 360 7.67 13.05 11.04
CA ASN A 360 8.26 12.99 9.70
C ASN A 360 9.75 13.41 9.61
N ALA A 361 10.53 13.18 10.65
CA ALA A 361 11.95 13.50 10.67
C ALA A 361 12.78 12.41 9.99
N GLU A 362 13.93 12.79 9.43
CA GLU A 362 14.93 11.86 8.91
C GLU A 362 16.19 11.95 9.78
N MET A 363 16.58 10.87 10.45
CA MET A 363 17.70 10.88 11.39
C MET A 363 18.74 9.79 11.09
N SER A 364 20.03 10.14 11.14
CA SER A 364 21.13 9.18 11.00
C SER A 364 22.24 9.42 12.01
N SER A 365 22.65 8.38 12.75
CA SER A 365 23.73 8.47 13.75
C SER A 365 24.47 7.15 13.93
N ASN A 366 25.54 7.12 14.74
CA ASN A 366 26.16 5.90 15.24
C ASN A 366 25.56 5.42 16.58
N ASN A 367 24.77 6.26 17.26
CA ASN A 367 24.13 5.96 18.55
C ASN A 367 22.64 6.36 18.53
N GLN A 368 22.07 6.74 19.68
CA GLN A 368 20.63 6.91 19.86
C GLN A 368 20.11 8.25 19.31
N PHE A 369 18.85 8.28 18.89
CA PHE A 369 18.13 9.52 18.57
C PHE A 369 17.49 10.13 19.81
N PHE A 370 17.03 9.28 20.71
CA PHE A 370 16.39 9.69 21.95
C PHE A 370 16.82 8.77 23.09
N SER A 371 17.14 9.37 24.24
CA SER A 371 17.41 8.65 25.48
C SER A 371 16.93 9.39 26.72
N THR A 372 16.80 8.65 27.81
CA THR A 372 16.57 9.19 29.16
C THR A 372 17.71 8.74 30.09
N ASP A 373 17.94 9.46 31.18
CA ASP A 373 18.56 8.83 32.35
C ASP A 373 17.60 7.78 32.95
N THR A 374 18.12 6.87 33.78
CA THR A 374 17.30 5.85 34.46
C THR A 374 16.37 6.52 35.48
N LEU A 375 15.05 6.37 35.28
CA LEU A 375 14.03 6.97 36.15
C LEU A 375 13.36 5.89 37.00
N THR A 376 13.44 6.03 38.33
CA THR A 376 12.98 5.01 39.29
C THR A 376 11.84 5.46 40.21
N THR A 377 11.38 6.72 40.09
CA THR A 377 10.33 7.30 40.95
C THR A 377 9.10 7.70 40.16
N ASP A 378 7.91 7.58 40.78
CA ASP A 378 6.59 7.74 40.17
C ASP A 378 6.09 9.19 40.10
N ALA A 379 6.92 10.18 40.44
CA ALA A 379 6.50 11.57 40.56
C ALA A 379 6.09 12.19 39.21
N ASN A 380 6.82 11.87 38.12
CA ASN A 380 6.54 12.26 36.73
C ASN A 380 7.30 11.33 35.76
N THR A 381 6.70 10.90 34.67
CA THR A 381 7.32 10.03 33.64
C THR A 381 7.32 10.68 32.26
N PRO A 382 8.31 10.39 31.40
CA PRO A 382 8.39 11.03 30.09
C PRO A 382 7.32 10.47 29.17
N THR A 383 7.12 11.11 28.03
CA THR A 383 6.27 10.61 26.94
C THR A 383 7.03 10.74 25.62
N LEU A 384 7.05 9.69 24.82
CA LEU A 384 7.65 9.68 23.49
C LEU A 384 6.58 9.38 22.43
N VAL A 385 6.47 10.25 21.44
CA VAL A 385 5.57 10.07 20.30
C VAL A 385 6.35 10.25 19.01
N VAL A 386 6.33 9.24 18.15
CA VAL A 386 7.07 9.21 16.88
C VAL A 386 6.07 8.91 15.76
N ASN A 387 5.82 9.89 14.89
CA ASN A 387 4.83 9.80 13.82
C ASN A 387 5.52 9.99 12.47
N GLY A 388 5.64 8.93 11.69
CA GLY A 388 6.35 8.96 10.41
C GLY A 388 7.86 9.14 10.55
N GLY A 389 8.54 9.19 9.42
CA GLY A 389 9.97 9.45 9.33
C GLY A 389 10.84 8.19 9.24
N THR A 390 12.14 8.42 9.02
CA THR A 390 13.14 7.36 8.85
C THR A 390 14.32 7.56 9.79
N TYR A 391 14.73 6.51 10.47
CA TYR A 391 15.72 6.57 11.54
C TYR A 391 16.75 5.46 11.33
N THR A 392 18.01 5.82 11.06
CA THR A 392 19.08 4.85 10.75
C THR A 392 20.27 5.00 11.69
N THR A 393 20.63 3.95 12.42
CA THR A 393 21.80 3.99 13.31
C THR A 393 22.63 2.73 13.30
N ASP A 394 23.94 2.86 13.52
CA ASP A 394 24.82 1.71 13.76
C ASP A 394 24.65 1.12 15.18
N GLY A 395 24.10 1.91 16.11
CA GLY A 395 23.87 1.54 17.50
C GLY A 395 22.41 1.16 17.78
N GLN A 396 21.97 1.38 19.02
CA GLN A 396 20.57 1.38 19.43
C GLN A 396 19.91 2.70 19.01
N ALA A 397 18.64 2.66 18.56
CA ALA A 397 17.92 3.85 18.07
C ALA A 397 17.25 4.66 19.19
N PHE A 398 16.46 4.01 20.05
CA PHE A 398 15.69 4.66 21.12
C PHE A 398 15.93 3.97 22.46
N GLY A 399 16.15 4.76 23.51
CA GLY A 399 16.27 4.29 24.89
C GLY A 399 15.25 4.98 25.80
N ILE A 400 14.44 4.20 26.51
CA ILE A 400 13.56 4.71 27.57
C ILE A 400 13.68 3.82 28.81
N ASP A 401 14.56 4.23 29.72
CA ASP A 401 14.87 3.46 30.92
C ASP A 401 14.07 4.00 32.12
N VAL A 402 12.78 3.65 32.18
CA VAL A 402 11.80 4.28 33.08
C VAL A 402 10.93 3.23 33.75
N ILE A 403 11.30 2.82 34.98
CA ILE A 403 10.62 1.74 35.71
C ILE A 403 9.09 1.99 35.86
N PRO A 404 8.61 3.19 36.22
CA PRO A 404 7.18 3.46 36.26
C PRO A 404 6.56 3.56 34.85
N PRO A 405 5.26 3.28 34.68
CA PRO A 405 4.62 3.33 33.37
C PRO A 405 4.71 4.72 32.70
N SER A 406 5.44 4.77 31.58
CA SER A 406 5.54 5.92 30.67
C SER A 406 4.78 5.65 29.35
N PRO A 407 4.13 6.63 28.72
CA PRO A 407 3.53 6.45 27.40
C PRO A 407 4.55 6.51 26.26
N VAL A 408 4.52 5.53 25.36
CA VAL A 408 5.33 5.49 24.14
C VAL A 408 4.45 5.14 22.94
N THR A 409 4.50 5.93 21.87
CA THR A 409 3.73 5.66 20.64
C THR A 409 4.60 5.86 19.41
N PHE A 410 4.55 4.88 18.51
CA PHE A 410 5.12 4.96 17.17
C PHE A 410 4.02 4.67 16.15
N THR A 411 3.91 5.49 15.10
CA THR A 411 2.95 5.33 14.01
C THR A 411 3.63 5.59 12.67
N ASP A 412 3.54 4.66 11.72
CA ASP A 412 4.10 4.77 10.36
C ASP A 412 5.62 5.04 10.32
N VAL A 413 6.38 4.48 11.28
CA VAL A 413 7.82 4.76 11.44
C VAL A 413 8.68 3.66 10.84
N THR A 414 9.75 4.02 10.14
CA THR A 414 10.80 3.08 9.72
C THR A 414 12.09 3.30 10.51
N VAL A 415 12.60 2.25 11.16
CA VAL A 415 13.86 2.27 11.91
C VAL A 415 14.77 1.14 11.46
N THR A 416 16.02 1.47 11.14
CA THR A 416 17.10 0.50 10.94
C THR A 416 18.18 0.75 11.98
N ALA A 417 18.43 -0.25 12.83
CA ALA A 417 19.44 -0.19 13.86
C ALA A 417 20.52 -1.27 13.63
N GLY A 418 21.76 -0.96 13.95
CA GLY A 418 22.84 -1.94 13.94
C GLY A 418 22.72 -2.85 15.15
N THR A 419 22.51 -2.28 16.34
CA THR A 419 22.23 -3.03 17.58
C THR A 419 20.85 -2.70 18.11
N GLY A 420 20.28 -3.64 18.86
CA GLY A 420 18.97 -3.52 19.46
C GLY A 420 18.99 -3.53 21.00
N PRO A 421 17.80 -3.57 21.62
CA PRO A 421 16.52 -3.45 20.94
C PRO A 421 16.37 -2.10 20.23
N VAL A 422 15.64 -2.00 19.10
CA VAL A 422 15.34 -0.69 18.47
C VAL A 422 14.79 0.26 19.54
N ILE A 423 13.92 -0.29 20.40
CA ILE A 423 13.50 0.30 21.65
C ILE A 423 13.37 -0.77 22.75
N GLU A 424 13.97 -0.50 23.91
CA GLU A 424 13.66 -1.24 25.14
C GLU A 424 12.53 -0.53 25.88
N VAL A 425 11.44 -1.25 26.14
CA VAL A 425 10.31 -0.77 26.94
C VAL A 425 10.48 -1.31 28.36
N CYS A 426 11.34 -0.66 29.15
CA CYS A 426 11.64 -0.98 30.56
C CYS A 426 10.64 -0.30 31.50
N GLY A 427 9.47 -0.91 31.77
CA GLY A 427 8.36 -0.28 32.53
C GLY A 427 7.18 0.36 31.73
N PRO A 428 7.38 1.08 30.59
CA PRO A 428 6.33 1.82 29.87
C PRO A 428 5.22 0.97 29.27
N ALA A 429 4.16 1.65 28.81
CA ALA A 429 3.19 1.11 27.87
C ALA A 429 3.47 1.68 26.48
N ALA A 430 3.93 0.82 25.57
CA ALA A 430 4.26 1.16 24.20
C ALA A 430 3.19 0.66 23.21
N THR A 431 2.89 1.48 22.20
CA THR A 431 2.05 1.11 21.05
C THR A 431 2.80 1.37 19.76
N PHE A 432 2.85 0.36 18.89
CA PHE A 432 3.44 0.43 17.56
C PHE A 432 2.34 0.17 16.53
N ASP A 433 1.99 1.18 15.74
CA ASP A 433 0.99 1.12 14.69
C ASP A 433 1.69 1.22 13.33
N ASN A 434 1.63 0.15 12.54
CA ASN A 434 2.24 0.08 11.21
C ASN A 434 3.72 0.54 11.14
N CYS A 435 4.58 0.02 12.03
CA CYS A 435 6.00 0.40 12.10
C CYS A 435 6.94 -0.69 11.56
N ASP A 436 8.03 -0.28 10.91
CA ASP A 436 9.05 -1.16 10.34
C ASP A 436 10.37 -1.03 11.08
N PHE A 437 10.66 -1.96 11.99
CA PHE A 437 11.88 -2.01 12.80
C PHE A 437 12.79 -3.15 12.35
N THR A 438 14.03 -2.81 11.98
CA THR A 438 15.04 -3.78 11.55
C THR A 438 16.31 -3.68 12.39
N VAL A 439 16.79 -4.81 12.92
CA VAL A 439 18.12 -4.93 13.55
C VAL A 439 19.05 -5.78 12.70
N THR A 440 20.09 -5.13 12.18
CA THR A 440 20.91 -5.67 11.07
C THR A 440 22.24 -6.30 11.53
N ASN A 441 22.84 -5.82 12.61
CA ASN A 441 24.24 -6.11 12.94
C ASN A 441 24.43 -6.53 14.41
N SER A 442 23.98 -7.73 14.79
CA SER A 442 24.34 -8.29 16.10
C SER A 442 25.62 -9.12 16.03
N THR A 443 26.60 -8.78 16.88
CA THR A 443 27.82 -9.58 17.09
C THR A 443 27.54 -10.87 17.86
N ASP A 444 26.45 -10.92 18.63
CA ASP A 444 25.90 -12.10 19.29
C ASP A 444 24.37 -12.16 19.07
N PRO A 445 23.89 -12.91 18.07
CA PRO A 445 22.47 -13.02 17.78
C PRO A 445 21.62 -13.56 18.94
N SER A 446 22.22 -14.25 19.91
CA SER A 446 21.50 -14.79 21.08
C SER A 446 21.37 -13.79 22.23
N HIS A 447 22.09 -12.67 22.16
CA HIS A 447 22.04 -11.61 23.16
C HIS A 447 20.74 -10.82 23.07
N PHE A 448 20.27 -10.28 24.19
CA PHE A 448 19.01 -9.51 24.24
C PHE A 448 19.07 -8.22 23.41
N GLN A 449 20.27 -7.69 23.16
CA GLN A 449 20.51 -6.57 22.25
C GLN A 449 20.35 -6.94 20.77
N ALA A 450 20.11 -8.20 20.42
CA ALA A 450 19.80 -8.60 19.06
C ALA A 450 18.27 -8.61 18.83
N THR A 451 17.53 -7.62 19.29
CA THR A 451 16.05 -7.66 19.33
C THR A 451 15.43 -6.52 18.51
N ALA A 452 14.30 -6.68 17.82
CA ALA A 452 13.60 -5.51 17.27
C ALA A 452 12.86 -4.75 18.39
N VAL A 453 11.94 -5.42 19.11
CA VAL A 453 11.22 -4.85 20.26
C VAL A 453 11.49 -5.64 21.54
N GLY A 454 12.07 -4.99 22.54
CA GLY A 454 12.35 -5.56 23.85
C GLY A 454 11.42 -4.98 24.92
N VAL A 455 10.98 -5.80 25.87
CA VAL A 455 10.21 -5.37 27.06
C VAL A 455 10.87 -5.91 28.32
N SER A 456 10.93 -5.10 29.37
CA SER A 456 11.52 -5.47 30.66
C SER A 456 10.80 -4.79 31.85
N GLN A 457 11.07 -5.26 33.06
CA GLN A 457 10.61 -4.66 34.34
C GLN A 457 9.10 -4.41 34.43
N GLY A 458 8.28 -5.28 33.82
CA GLY A 458 6.82 -5.14 33.84
C GLY A 458 6.25 -4.22 32.76
N GLY A 459 7.10 -3.73 31.84
CA GLY A 459 6.65 -2.97 30.67
C GLY A 459 5.66 -3.73 29.80
N THR A 460 4.96 -3.01 28.94
CA THR A 460 3.98 -3.56 28.01
C THR A 460 4.15 -2.99 26.61
N ALA A 461 4.00 -3.82 25.59
CA ALA A 461 3.98 -3.39 24.21
C ALA A 461 2.79 -3.98 23.46
N VAL A 462 2.17 -3.15 22.61
CA VAL A 462 1.14 -3.56 21.65
C VAL A 462 1.62 -3.25 20.25
N ILE A 463 1.69 -4.27 19.41
CA ILE A 463 2.05 -4.18 17.99
C ILE A 463 0.76 -4.38 17.17
N ASP A 464 0.47 -3.42 16.29
CA ASP A 464 -0.71 -3.39 15.41
C ASP A 464 -0.24 -3.13 13.96
N GLY A 465 0.35 -4.15 13.33
CA GLY A 465 0.88 -4.05 11.97
C GLY A 465 2.35 -3.60 11.88
N GLY A 466 2.85 -3.56 10.64
CA GLY A 466 4.26 -3.27 10.32
C GLY A 466 5.16 -4.52 10.35
N SER A 467 6.49 -4.33 10.26
CA SER A 467 7.50 -5.40 10.27
C SER A 467 8.53 -5.24 11.39
N TYR A 468 8.84 -6.32 12.12
CA TYR A 468 9.77 -6.32 13.24
C TYR A 468 10.78 -7.45 13.03
N THR A 469 11.91 -7.11 12.41
CA THR A 469 12.88 -8.07 11.89
C THR A 469 14.22 -7.93 12.60
N SER A 470 14.81 -9.05 13.00
CA SER A 470 16.14 -9.06 13.61
C SER A 470 16.93 -10.30 13.23
N THR A 471 18.26 -10.15 13.14
CA THR A 471 19.19 -11.30 13.10
C THR A 471 19.13 -12.16 14.37
N GLY A 472 18.64 -11.61 15.50
CA GLY A 472 18.37 -12.33 16.75
C GLY A 472 16.88 -12.60 16.99
N TYR A 473 16.25 -11.82 17.87
CA TYR A 473 14.84 -11.94 18.23
C TYR A 473 13.97 -10.89 17.54
N GLY A 474 12.82 -11.30 16.97
CA GLY A 474 11.83 -10.31 16.51
C GLY A 474 11.29 -9.52 17.70
N ILE A 475 10.66 -10.23 18.65
CA ILE A 475 10.19 -9.68 19.93
C ILE A 475 10.74 -10.48 21.12
N TYR A 476 11.05 -9.78 22.21
CA TYR A 476 11.60 -10.42 23.42
C TYR A 476 11.10 -9.73 24.69
N VAL A 477 10.38 -10.48 25.54
CA VAL A 477 10.16 -10.12 26.95
C VAL A 477 11.31 -10.66 27.80
N TYR A 478 12.14 -9.77 28.33
CA TYR A 478 13.34 -10.08 29.09
C TYR A 478 13.04 -10.75 30.44
N SER A 479 14.09 -11.28 31.07
CA SER A 479 13.99 -12.09 32.30
C SER A 479 13.42 -11.37 33.53
N SER A 480 13.36 -10.04 33.50
CA SER A 480 12.69 -9.21 34.51
C SER A 480 11.17 -9.12 34.33
N GLY A 481 10.63 -9.64 33.23
CA GLY A 481 9.20 -9.74 32.98
C GLY A 481 8.60 -8.52 32.28
N GLY A 482 7.31 -8.65 31.92
CA GLY A 482 6.55 -7.71 31.11
C GLY A 482 5.60 -8.45 30.16
N SER A 483 5.00 -7.72 29.22
CA SER A 483 4.03 -8.29 28.28
C SER A 483 4.15 -7.70 26.87
N ILE A 484 4.07 -8.55 25.84
CA ILE A 484 3.93 -8.12 24.44
C ILE A 484 2.64 -8.71 23.85
N THR A 485 1.84 -7.87 23.21
CA THR A 485 0.67 -8.29 22.42
C THR A 485 0.89 -7.92 20.96
N VAL A 486 0.83 -8.91 20.06
CA VAL A 486 0.84 -8.70 18.61
C VAL A 486 -0.57 -8.94 18.09
N LYS A 487 -1.20 -7.89 17.58
CA LYS A 487 -2.51 -7.97 16.92
C LYS A 487 -2.38 -8.35 15.45
N ASP A 488 -1.40 -7.76 14.78
CA ASP A 488 -1.07 -8.03 13.37
C ASP A 488 0.38 -7.58 13.08
N GLY A 489 0.90 -7.87 11.89
CA GLY A 489 2.25 -7.50 11.44
C GLY A 489 3.16 -8.70 11.16
N ILE A 490 4.38 -8.43 10.68
CA ILE A 490 5.41 -9.45 10.41
C ILE A 490 6.43 -9.42 11.55
N VAL A 491 6.67 -10.54 12.20
CA VAL A 491 7.70 -10.67 13.24
C VAL A 491 8.69 -11.76 12.82
N GLU A 492 9.94 -11.37 12.61
CA GLU A 492 10.99 -12.26 12.11
C GLU A 492 12.25 -12.19 12.98
N GLY A 493 12.73 -13.34 13.42
CA GLY A 493 13.95 -13.44 14.21
C GLY A 493 14.82 -14.63 13.81
N GLY A 494 16.10 -14.36 13.53
CA GLY A 494 17.07 -15.41 13.19
C GLY A 494 17.33 -16.44 14.31
N VAL A 495 17.12 -16.06 15.58
CA VAL A 495 17.11 -16.98 16.73
C VAL A 495 15.67 -17.42 17.06
N ALA A 496 14.76 -16.46 17.21
CA ALA A 496 13.34 -16.73 17.44
C ALA A 496 12.49 -15.53 17.05
N ALA A 497 11.31 -15.78 16.47
CA ALA A 497 10.34 -14.71 16.23
C ALA A 497 9.91 -14.09 17.57
N ALA A 498 9.67 -14.91 18.59
CA ALA A 498 9.28 -14.46 19.92
C ALA A 498 9.96 -15.26 21.04
N LYS A 499 10.41 -14.55 22.08
CA LYS A 499 10.94 -15.16 23.31
C LYS A 499 10.31 -14.56 24.57
N ALA A 500 9.79 -15.42 25.44
CA ALA A 500 9.37 -15.06 26.80
C ALA A 500 10.38 -15.63 27.82
N ASP A 501 11.09 -14.78 28.56
CA ASP A 501 12.08 -15.22 29.54
C ASP A 501 11.77 -14.75 30.97
N VAL A 502 12.21 -15.54 31.96
CA VAL A 502 12.12 -15.27 33.39
C VAL A 502 13.33 -15.87 34.09
N ASP A 503 13.99 -15.08 34.96
CA ASP A 503 14.98 -15.56 35.92
C ASP A 503 14.55 -15.19 37.35
N LEU A 504 14.01 -16.17 38.07
CA LEU A 504 13.51 -15.98 39.43
C LEU A 504 14.61 -15.81 40.49
N ASN A 505 15.87 -16.08 40.16
CA ASN A 505 16.97 -15.85 41.11
C ASN A 505 17.26 -14.35 41.23
N THR A 506 17.22 -13.64 40.10
CA THR A 506 17.44 -12.18 40.04
C THR A 506 16.12 -11.42 40.20
N TYR A 507 15.02 -11.91 39.60
CA TYR A 507 13.72 -11.24 39.58
C TYR A 507 12.62 -12.16 40.14
N PRO A 508 12.51 -12.30 41.48
CA PRO A 508 11.66 -13.32 42.12
C PRO A 508 10.15 -13.16 41.90
N PHE A 509 9.72 -11.99 41.41
CA PHE A 509 8.31 -11.68 41.13
C PHE A 509 8.02 -11.51 39.63
N ALA A 510 9.00 -11.74 38.76
CA ALA A 510 8.83 -11.54 37.32
C ALA A 510 7.81 -12.51 36.72
N THR A 511 7.04 -11.99 35.77
CA THR A 511 6.15 -12.74 34.88
C THR A 511 6.37 -12.25 33.46
N SER A 512 6.41 -13.16 32.50
CA SER A 512 6.69 -12.85 31.10
C SER A 512 5.55 -13.34 30.23
N GLU A 513 4.87 -12.44 29.53
CA GLU A 513 3.65 -12.75 28.78
C GLU A 513 3.74 -12.34 27.31
N ILE A 514 3.35 -13.24 26.40
CA ILE A 514 3.25 -12.94 24.98
C ILE A 514 1.89 -13.43 24.45
N TYR A 515 1.17 -12.53 23.79
CA TYR A 515 -0.13 -12.78 23.17
C TYR A 515 -0.05 -12.54 21.66
N LEU A 516 -0.20 -13.61 20.87
CA LEU A 516 -0.18 -13.54 19.41
C LEU A 516 -1.60 -13.72 18.88
N GLN A 517 -2.21 -12.64 18.40
CA GLN A 517 -3.61 -12.58 17.98
C GLN A 517 -3.78 -12.58 16.46
N GLY A 518 -2.74 -12.18 15.72
CA GLY A 518 -2.67 -12.15 14.26
C GLY A 518 -1.24 -11.88 13.81
N GLY A 519 -1.03 -11.72 12.49
CA GLY A 519 0.30 -11.50 11.89
C GLY A 519 0.98 -12.75 11.33
N GLU A 520 2.18 -12.54 10.77
CA GLU A 520 3.07 -13.57 10.24
C GLU A 520 4.33 -13.67 11.11
N PHE A 521 4.70 -14.89 11.53
CA PHE A 521 5.82 -15.15 12.42
C PHE A 521 6.83 -16.07 11.75
N LYS A 522 8.06 -15.59 11.61
CA LYS A 522 9.18 -16.33 10.99
C LYS A 522 10.27 -16.60 12.00
N GLY A 523 10.47 -17.88 12.30
CA GLY A 523 11.38 -18.36 13.33
C GLY A 523 10.65 -19.00 14.52
N THR A 524 11.42 -19.65 15.38
CA THR A 524 10.86 -20.40 16.51
C THR A 524 10.17 -19.51 17.55
N ILE A 525 9.21 -20.09 18.29
CA ILE A 525 8.60 -19.47 19.48
C ILE A 525 9.17 -20.12 20.73
N GLN A 526 9.83 -19.32 21.57
CA GLN A 526 10.63 -19.81 22.70
C GLN A 526 10.14 -19.28 24.05
N LYS A 527 10.28 -20.09 25.08
CA LYS A 527 10.15 -19.65 26.46
C LYS A 527 11.05 -20.43 27.41
N THR A 528 11.40 -19.84 28.55
CA THR A 528 11.96 -20.57 29.69
C THR A 528 10.88 -21.39 30.41
N SER A 529 11.29 -22.16 31.41
CA SER A 529 10.45 -23.18 32.07
C SER A 529 10.37 -22.97 33.58
N THR A 530 10.28 -21.71 34.03
CA THR A 530 10.08 -21.39 35.46
C THR A 530 8.62 -21.52 35.88
N GLY A 531 7.69 -21.55 34.92
CA GLY A 531 6.24 -21.60 35.17
C GLY A 531 5.62 -20.21 35.35
N LYS A 532 6.39 -19.15 35.05
CA LYS A 532 5.95 -17.75 35.07
C LYS A 532 5.89 -17.12 33.68
N GLU A 533 6.21 -17.91 32.65
CA GLU A 533 6.14 -17.55 31.24
C GLU A 533 4.81 -18.02 30.63
N THR A 534 4.09 -17.09 30.01
CA THR A 534 2.86 -17.35 29.27
C THR A 534 3.05 -16.98 27.81
N ILE A 535 2.78 -17.92 26.90
CA ILE A 535 2.61 -17.65 25.47
C ILE A 535 1.23 -18.18 25.08
N LYS A 536 0.39 -17.32 24.51
CA LYS A 536 -0.95 -17.69 24.02
C LYS A 536 -1.12 -17.24 22.58
N ILE A 537 -1.47 -18.18 21.72
CA ILE A 537 -1.65 -17.94 20.28
C ILE A 537 -3.11 -18.16 19.91
N SER A 538 -3.76 -17.12 19.39
CA SER A 538 -5.17 -17.13 19.03
C SER A 538 -5.44 -16.88 17.54
N GLY A 539 -4.46 -16.36 16.81
CA GLY A 539 -4.46 -16.17 15.36
C GLY A 539 -3.03 -16.07 14.80
N GLY A 540 -2.92 -15.83 13.49
CA GLY A 540 -1.65 -15.65 12.77
C GLY A 540 -1.18 -16.87 11.95
N THR A 541 -0.09 -16.67 11.21
CA THR A 541 0.60 -17.67 10.38
C THR A 541 2.04 -17.84 10.87
N PHE A 542 2.52 -19.07 10.96
CA PHE A 542 3.81 -19.46 11.54
C PHE A 542 4.56 -20.39 10.59
N ASP A 543 5.88 -20.22 10.46
CA ASP A 543 6.74 -21.14 9.71
C ASP A 543 7.18 -22.39 10.53
N THR A 544 6.74 -22.46 11.79
CA THR A 544 7.02 -23.57 12.72
C THR A 544 5.74 -24.04 13.40
N ASP A 545 5.71 -25.31 13.83
CA ASP A 545 4.56 -25.86 14.55
C ASP A 545 4.45 -25.25 15.95
N VAL A 546 3.35 -24.55 16.20
CA VAL A 546 3.05 -23.86 17.46
C VAL A 546 1.92 -24.50 18.26
N SER A 547 1.55 -25.75 17.97
CA SER A 547 0.43 -26.46 18.60
C SER A 547 0.42 -26.42 20.14
N ASN A 548 1.60 -26.34 20.77
CA ASN A 548 1.75 -26.29 22.24
C ASN A 548 1.35 -24.95 22.88
N TYR A 549 1.15 -23.90 22.08
CA TYR A 549 0.85 -22.54 22.55
C TYR A 549 -0.56 -22.07 22.16
N VAL A 550 -1.29 -22.85 21.37
CA VAL A 550 -2.59 -22.46 20.82
C VAL A 550 -3.64 -22.34 21.93
N ALA A 551 -4.35 -21.22 21.95
CA ALA A 551 -5.40 -20.91 22.89
C ALA A 551 -6.61 -21.84 22.71
N SER A 552 -7.37 -22.04 23.80
CA SER A 552 -8.62 -22.80 23.73
C SER A 552 -9.59 -22.17 22.74
N GLY A 553 -10.17 -22.98 21.85
CA GLY A 553 -11.05 -22.52 20.78
C GLY A 553 -10.37 -22.30 19.43
N SER A 554 -9.03 -22.26 19.39
CA SER A 554 -8.25 -22.18 18.15
C SER A 554 -7.57 -23.50 17.80
N GLN A 555 -7.12 -23.66 16.55
CA GLN A 555 -6.43 -24.85 16.06
C GLN A 555 -5.18 -24.45 15.25
N CYS A 556 -4.06 -25.14 15.49
CA CYS A 556 -2.88 -25.08 14.63
C CYS A 556 -3.11 -25.97 13.40
N ILE A 557 -3.15 -25.38 12.19
CA ILE A 557 -3.51 -26.07 10.95
C ILE A 557 -2.37 -25.90 9.93
N PRO A 558 -1.71 -26.99 9.48
CA PRO A 558 -0.75 -26.90 8.38
C PRO A 558 -1.44 -26.40 7.10
N ASP A 559 -0.83 -25.44 6.41
CA ASP A 559 -1.38 -24.85 5.19
C ASP A 559 -1.06 -25.65 3.92
N GLY A 560 -0.14 -26.61 4.01
CA GLY A 560 0.35 -27.43 2.90
C GLY A 560 1.56 -26.85 2.16
N ASN A 561 2.00 -25.64 2.49
CA ASN A 561 3.16 -24.95 1.92
C ASN A 561 4.37 -24.89 2.88
N GLY A 562 4.27 -25.56 4.03
CA GLY A 562 5.31 -25.57 5.07
C GLY A 562 5.01 -24.63 6.24
N ASN A 563 3.89 -23.90 6.21
CA ASN A 563 3.46 -23.03 7.28
C ASN A 563 2.29 -23.63 8.08
N TYR A 564 1.99 -22.99 9.20
CA TYR A 564 0.92 -23.31 10.12
C TYR A 564 0.05 -22.07 10.32
N ILE A 565 -1.24 -22.17 10.05
CA ILE A 565 -2.20 -21.10 10.23
C ILE A 565 -3.05 -21.43 11.44
N ILE A 566 -3.32 -20.43 12.26
CA ILE A 566 -4.21 -20.58 13.41
C ILE A 566 -5.65 -20.34 12.97
N GLY A 567 -6.41 -21.42 12.85
CA GLY A 567 -7.85 -21.37 12.56
C GLY A 567 -8.66 -21.13 13.82
N ASN A 568 -9.62 -20.20 13.76
CA ASN A 568 -10.58 -19.91 14.81
C ASN A 568 -11.96 -19.56 14.20
N ASP A 569 -12.94 -19.26 15.03
CA ASP A 569 -14.31 -18.96 14.58
C ASP A 569 -14.43 -17.69 13.73
N GLU A 570 -13.55 -16.71 13.94
CA GLU A 570 -13.59 -15.40 13.29
C GLU A 570 -13.02 -15.44 11.87
N ASN A 571 -11.87 -16.13 11.69
CA ASN A 571 -11.18 -16.22 10.41
C ASN A 571 -11.60 -17.43 9.55
N ALA A 572 -12.46 -18.30 10.07
CA ALA A 572 -12.98 -19.45 9.34
C ALA A 572 -13.73 -19.03 8.06
N VAL A 573 -13.40 -19.71 6.97
CA VAL A 573 -14.12 -19.61 5.68
C VAL A 573 -14.66 -20.96 5.23
N VAL A 574 -14.13 -22.05 5.77
CA VAL A 574 -14.51 -23.42 5.44
C VAL A 574 -14.80 -24.23 6.71
N GLU A 575 -15.75 -25.15 6.63
CA GLU A 575 -15.99 -26.17 7.65
C GLU A 575 -15.82 -27.58 7.05
N MET A 576 -15.14 -28.47 7.77
CA MET A 576 -15.04 -29.89 7.45
C MET A 576 -15.28 -30.70 8.73
N ASP A 577 -16.29 -31.56 8.72
CA ASP A 577 -16.65 -32.43 9.86
C ASP A 577 -16.79 -31.68 11.20
N GLY A 578 -17.36 -30.46 11.18
CA GLY A 578 -17.54 -29.59 12.34
C GLY A 578 -16.27 -28.85 12.80
N LYS A 579 -15.13 -29.04 12.14
CA LYS A 579 -13.92 -28.25 12.32
C LYS A 579 -13.88 -27.09 11.32
N LYS A 580 -13.37 -25.95 11.76
CA LYS A 580 -13.29 -24.74 10.95
C LYS A 580 -11.88 -24.47 10.46
N TYR A 581 -11.78 -24.00 9.22
CA TYR A 581 -10.54 -23.79 8.50
C TYR A 581 -10.52 -22.39 7.88
N PRO A 582 -9.37 -21.70 7.91
CA PRO A 582 -9.21 -20.36 7.36
C PRO A 582 -9.10 -20.36 5.82
N SER A 583 -8.89 -21.52 5.19
CA SER A 583 -8.80 -21.63 3.73
C SER A 583 -9.31 -22.99 3.21
N LEU A 584 -9.66 -23.04 1.92
CA LEU A 584 -10.06 -24.29 1.27
C LEU A 584 -8.89 -25.27 1.14
N ALA A 585 -7.69 -24.77 0.83
CA ALA A 585 -6.47 -25.57 0.70
C ALA A 585 -6.10 -26.26 2.04
N SER A 586 -6.17 -25.55 3.17
CA SER A 586 -5.88 -26.11 4.49
C SER A 586 -6.89 -27.20 4.90
N ALA A 587 -8.18 -27.04 4.56
CA ALA A 587 -9.18 -28.07 4.77
C ALA A 587 -8.89 -29.34 3.96
N VAL A 588 -8.48 -29.20 2.68
CA VAL A 588 -8.09 -30.33 1.83
C VAL A 588 -6.84 -31.03 2.38
N HIS A 589 -5.84 -30.28 2.82
CA HIS A 589 -4.62 -30.85 3.42
C HIS A 589 -4.92 -31.68 4.68
N ALA A 590 -5.94 -31.30 5.45
CA ALA A 590 -6.38 -32.03 6.63
C ALA A 590 -7.16 -33.32 6.34
N THR A 591 -7.49 -33.61 5.09
CA THR A 591 -8.19 -34.86 4.72
C THR A 591 -7.27 -36.07 4.81
N GLN A 592 -7.87 -37.26 4.99
CA GLN A 592 -7.15 -38.53 4.99
C GLN A 592 -7.49 -39.34 3.74
N PRO A 593 -6.51 -39.96 3.06
CA PRO A 593 -6.77 -40.79 1.89
C PRO A 593 -7.81 -41.88 2.17
N GLY A 594 -8.78 -42.02 1.26
CA GLY A 594 -9.86 -43.00 1.34
C GLY A 594 -10.98 -42.71 2.34
N GLN A 595 -10.84 -41.70 3.22
CA GLN A 595 -11.91 -41.31 4.15
C GLN A 595 -12.85 -40.29 3.50
N PRO A 596 -14.18 -40.49 3.54
CA PRO A 596 -15.12 -39.50 3.05
C PRO A 596 -15.03 -38.20 3.88
N ALA A 597 -14.86 -37.07 3.21
CA ALA A 597 -14.88 -35.75 3.83
C ALA A 597 -15.89 -34.85 3.10
N THR A 598 -16.64 -34.04 3.85
CA THR A 598 -17.46 -32.96 3.28
C THR A 598 -16.87 -31.63 3.70
N ILE A 599 -16.38 -30.88 2.72
CA ILE A 599 -15.77 -29.56 2.87
C ILE A 599 -16.79 -28.53 2.41
N LYS A 600 -17.28 -27.71 3.34
CA LYS A 600 -18.31 -26.70 3.10
C LYS A 600 -17.75 -25.28 3.15
N LEU A 601 -17.97 -24.50 2.10
CA LEU A 601 -17.69 -23.07 2.10
C LEU A 601 -18.76 -22.33 2.92
N LEU A 602 -18.34 -21.45 3.83
CA LEU A 602 -19.22 -20.75 4.77
C LEU A 602 -19.64 -19.35 4.32
N LYS A 603 -18.87 -18.74 3.41
CA LYS A 603 -19.07 -17.40 2.87
C LYS A 603 -18.30 -17.24 1.54
N PRO A 604 -18.70 -16.29 0.67
CA PRO A 604 -17.90 -15.98 -0.51
C PRO A 604 -16.46 -15.61 -0.11
N THR A 605 -15.47 -16.20 -0.76
CA THR A 605 -14.07 -16.12 -0.33
C THR A 605 -13.14 -16.16 -1.53
N SER A 606 -12.00 -15.46 -1.44
CA SER A 606 -10.89 -15.62 -2.36
C SER A 606 -9.78 -16.47 -1.73
N GLY A 607 -9.10 -17.30 -2.51
CA GLY A 607 -8.01 -18.12 -1.98
C GLY A 607 -7.15 -18.78 -3.06
N SER A 608 -6.01 -19.32 -2.62
CA SER A 608 -5.01 -19.97 -3.47
C SER A 608 -5.57 -21.18 -4.25
N GLY A 609 -4.77 -21.71 -5.17
CA GLY A 609 -5.07 -22.98 -5.82
C GLY A 609 -5.18 -24.15 -4.82
N VAL A 610 -5.90 -25.20 -5.21
CA VAL A 610 -6.19 -26.39 -4.38
C VAL A 610 -5.73 -27.67 -5.07
N LYS A 611 -4.82 -28.39 -4.41
CA LYS A 611 -4.34 -29.69 -4.88
C LYS A 611 -4.94 -30.81 -4.04
N VAL A 612 -5.75 -31.66 -4.67
CA VAL A 612 -6.34 -32.84 -4.03
C VAL A 612 -5.39 -34.02 -4.19
N PRO A 613 -4.91 -34.64 -3.10
CA PRO A 613 -3.98 -35.76 -3.15
C PRO A 613 -4.64 -37.03 -3.75
N GLU A 614 -3.81 -37.94 -4.27
CA GLU A 614 -4.26 -39.23 -4.84
C GLU A 614 -5.04 -40.05 -3.80
N GLY A 615 -6.12 -40.71 -4.25
CA GLY A 615 -6.93 -41.57 -3.37
C GLY A 615 -7.93 -40.82 -2.47
N SER A 616 -8.26 -39.56 -2.76
CA SER A 616 -9.14 -38.73 -1.92
C SER A 616 -10.62 -39.02 -2.16
N ASN A 617 -11.46 -38.86 -1.13
CA ASN A 617 -12.92 -38.95 -1.25
C ASN A 617 -13.57 -37.69 -0.65
N ILE A 618 -13.82 -36.69 -1.50
CA ILE A 618 -14.17 -35.34 -1.04
C ILE A 618 -15.44 -34.84 -1.71
N ILE A 619 -16.37 -34.31 -0.91
CA ILE A 619 -17.47 -33.47 -1.36
C ILE A 619 -17.14 -32.02 -1.04
N PHE A 620 -16.93 -31.21 -2.07
CA PHE A 620 -16.88 -29.76 -1.99
C PHE A 620 -18.31 -29.21 -2.11
N ASP A 621 -18.86 -28.69 -1.02
CA ASP A 621 -20.14 -27.99 -0.99
C ASP A 621 -19.90 -26.49 -0.89
N PHE A 622 -20.10 -25.76 -1.99
CA PHE A 622 -19.83 -24.33 -2.02
C PHE A 622 -20.93 -23.51 -1.33
N GLY A 623 -22.01 -24.12 -0.84
CA GLY A 623 -23.03 -23.45 -0.03
C GLY A 623 -23.81 -22.33 -0.74
N GLY A 624 -23.78 -22.29 -2.07
CA GLY A 624 -24.29 -21.18 -2.89
C GLY A 624 -23.33 -19.98 -2.97
N HIS A 625 -22.12 -20.11 -2.42
CA HIS A 625 -21.10 -19.06 -2.40
C HIS A 625 -20.13 -19.19 -3.58
N THR A 626 -19.39 -18.10 -3.81
CA THR A 626 -18.33 -18.04 -4.81
C THR A 626 -16.96 -18.24 -4.16
N TYR A 627 -16.15 -19.12 -4.75
CA TYR A 627 -14.72 -19.21 -4.50
C TYR A 627 -13.95 -18.56 -5.66
N THR A 628 -13.29 -17.44 -5.39
CA THR A 628 -12.46 -16.74 -6.39
C THR A 628 -11.01 -17.15 -6.22
N VAL A 629 -10.41 -17.70 -7.27
CA VAL A 629 -9.05 -18.24 -7.18
C VAL A 629 -8.03 -17.11 -7.29
N THR A 630 -7.02 -17.12 -6.42
CA THR A 630 -5.86 -16.23 -6.44
C THR A 630 -4.56 -17.03 -6.47
N ASP A 631 -3.43 -16.34 -6.66
CA ASP A 631 -2.11 -16.94 -6.48
C ASP A 631 -1.83 -17.26 -4.99
N PRO A 632 -0.95 -18.22 -4.68
CA PRO A 632 -0.28 -19.11 -5.64
C PRO A 632 -1.22 -20.17 -6.23
N LEU A 633 -0.98 -20.55 -7.48
CA LEU A 633 -1.65 -21.66 -8.15
C LEU A 633 -1.03 -23.01 -7.75
N VAL A 634 -1.62 -24.11 -8.21
CA VAL A 634 -1.15 -25.47 -7.96
C VAL A 634 -0.79 -26.20 -9.24
N GLY A 635 0.02 -27.24 -9.12
CA GLY A 635 0.37 -28.11 -10.24
C GLY A 635 1.47 -29.10 -9.90
N SER A 636 2.11 -29.61 -10.95
CA SER A 636 3.41 -30.26 -10.81
C SER A 636 4.47 -29.23 -10.44
N THR A 637 5.47 -29.65 -9.66
CA THR A 637 6.53 -28.78 -9.19
C THR A 637 7.21 -28.03 -10.34
N GLY A 638 7.19 -26.70 -10.29
CA GLY A 638 7.78 -25.81 -11.30
C GLY A 638 6.89 -25.48 -12.50
N THR A 639 5.64 -25.98 -12.53
CA THR A 639 4.64 -25.68 -13.56
C THR A 639 3.26 -25.46 -12.94
N GLU A 640 3.19 -24.79 -11.79
CA GLU A 640 1.97 -24.51 -11.06
C GLU A 640 1.10 -23.47 -11.80
N THR A 641 0.15 -23.96 -12.60
CA THR A 641 -0.70 -23.12 -13.47
C THR A 641 -2.20 -23.39 -13.31
N ASN A 642 -2.57 -24.28 -12.39
CA ASN A 642 -3.94 -24.74 -12.23
C ASN A 642 -4.60 -24.09 -11.00
N ALA A 643 -5.89 -23.75 -11.11
CA ALA A 643 -6.65 -23.39 -9.92
C ALA A 643 -6.94 -24.61 -9.04
N PHE A 644 -7.34 -25.73 -9.63
CA PHE A 644 -7.51 -27.01 -8.94
C PHE A 644 -6.75 -28.10 -9.68
N GLN A 645 -6.01 -28.93 -8.94
CA GLN A 645 -5.41 -30.16 -9.45
C GLN A 645 -6.00 -31.35 -8.70
N LEU A 646 -6.78 -32.19 -9.39
CA LEU A 646 -7.46 -33.35 -8.82
C LEU A 646 -6.73 -34.62 -9.25
N LEU A 647 -5.98 -35.22 -8.33
CA LEU A 647 -5.17 -36.40 -8.64
C LEU A 647 -6.00 -37.69 -8.70
N LYS A 648 -5.44 -38.69 -9.37
CA LYS A 648 -6.09 -39.97 -9.69
C LYS A 648 -6.55 -40.74 -8.45
N ASP A 649 -7.32 -41.80 -8.71
CA ASP A 649 -7.91 -42.68 -7.68
C ASP A 649 -8.79 -41.95 -6.65
N SER A 650 -9.14 -40.70 -6.95
CA SER A 650 -10.00 -39.87 -6.11
C SER A 650 -11.43 -39.88 -6.62
N THR A 651 -12.40 -39.74 -5.70
CA THR A 651 -13.81 -39.51 -6.00
C THR A 651 -14.21 -38.15 -5.45
N ILE A 652 -14.53 -37.23 -6.35
CA ILE A 652 -14.76 -35.82 -6.05
C ILE A 652 -16.16 -35.41 -6.47
N VAL A 653 -16.87 -34.73 -5.58
CA VAL A 653 -18.13 -34.05 -5.90
C VAL A 653 -17.95 -32.56 -5.64
N MET A 654 -18.21 -31.72 -6.63
CA MET A 654 -18.29 -30.26 -6.47
C MET A 654 -19.75 -29.85 -6.66
N ARG A 655 -20.34 -29.19 -5.67
CA ARG A 655 -21.76 -28.83 -5.72
C ARG A 655 -22.10 -27.46 -5.15
N ASN A 656 -23.23 -26.93 -5.63
CA ASN A 656 -23.96 -25.81 -5.04
C ASN A 656 -23.09 -24.56 -4.85
N GLY A 657 -22.74 -23.87 -5.94
CA GLY A 657 -22.04 -22.58 -5.86
C GLY A 657 -21.18 -22.30 -7.09
N THR A 658 -20.22 -21.39 -6.94
CA THR A 658 -19.43 -20.87 -8.06
C THR A 658 -17.93 -20.99 -7.80
N ILE A 659 -17.18 -21.47 -8.79
CA ILE A 659 -15.72 -21.29 -8.85
C ILE A 659 -15.44 -20.25 -9.91
N LYS A 660 -14.79 -19.15 -9.54
CA LYS A 660 -14.41 -18.07 -10.45
C LYS A 660 -12.91 -18.07 -10.69
N ALA A 661 -12.49 -18.04 -11.96
CA ALA A 661 -11.09 -18.00 -12.32
C ALA A 661 -10.44 -16.71 -11.82
N GLY A 662 -9.20 -16.84 -11.32
CA GLY A 662 -8.32 -15.70 -11.15
C GLY A 662 -7.76 -15.20 -12.48
N SER A 663 -6.93 -14.17 -12.40
CA SER A 663 -6.22 -13.61 -13.56
C SER A 663 -5.11 -14.50 -14.11
N SER A 664 -4.58 -15.42 -13.29
CA SER A 664 -3.30 -16.12 -13.54
C SER A 664 -3.46 -17.57 -14.05
N ALA A 665 -4.59 -18.22 -13.77
CA ALA A 665 -4.77 -19.65 -14.03
C ALA A 665 -4.87 -19.98 -15.53
N LEU A 666 -4.09 -20.95 -16.01
CA LEU A 666 -4.20 -21.47 -17.38
C LEU A 666 -5.29 -22.53 -17.50
N ILE A 667 -5.49 -23.31 -16.44
CA ILE A 667 -6.52 -24.35 -16.34
C ILE A 667 -7.25 -24.14 -15.01
N MET A 668 -8.57 -24.00 -15.04
CA MET A 668 -9.31 -23.87 -13.78
C MET A 668 -9.37 -25.24 -13.07
N ILE A 669 -9.94 -26.27 -13.69
CA ILE A 669 -9.96 -27.62 -13.12
C ILE A 669 -9.09 -28.55 -13.96
N GLN A 670 -7.95 -28.98 -13.43
CA GLN A 670 -7.15 -30.05 -14.00
C GLN A 670 -7.55 -31.37 -13.33
N ASN A 671 -8.25 -32.25 -14.06
CA ASN A 671 -8.85 -33.46 -13.53
C ASN A 671 -8.19 -34.75 -14.02
N TYR A 672 -7.79 -35.60 -13.06
CA TYR A 672 -7.39 -36.99 -13.26
C TYR A 672 -8.27 -37.99 -12.47
N SER A 673 -9.37 -37.52 -11.88
CA SER A 673 -10.21 -38.22 -10.91
C SER A 673 -11.63 -38.52 -11.42
N ASP A 674 -12.38 -39.33 -10.68
CA ASP A 674 -13.83 -39.40 -10.86
C ASP A 674 -14.46 -38.13 -10.28
N LEU A 675 -15.13 -37.34 -11.11
CA LEU A 675 -15.58 -36.00 -10.78
C LEU A 675 -17.06 -35.81 -11.08
N THR A 676 -17.81 -35.25 -10.13
CA THR A 676 -19.23 -34.92 -10.35
C THR A 676 -19.48 -33.46 -10.03
N TYR A 677 -20.02 -32.72 -11.00
CA TYR A 677 -20.54 -31.37 -10.82
C TYR A 677 -22.07 -31.43 -10.66
N VAL A 678 -22.59 -30.79 -9.60
CA VAL A 678 -24.04 -30.68 -9.34
C VAL A 678 -24.39 -29.26 -8.95
N ASP A 679 -25.24 -28.58 -9.73
CA ASP A 679 -25.66 -27.20 -9.45
C ASP A 679 -24.44 -26.25 -9.27
N MET A 680 -23.39 -26.44 -10.06
CA MET A 680 -22.18 -25.62 -10.03
C MET A 680 -22.16 -24.56 -11.12
N THR A 681 -21.49 -23.44 -10.88
CA THR A 681 -21.07 -22.52 -11.94
C THR A 681 -19.56 -22.46 -11.97
N LEU A 682 -18.94 -22.88 -13.07
CA LEU A 682 -17.52 -22.69 -13.33
C LEU A 682 -17.35 -21.48 -14.24
N ASP A 683 -16.91 -20.36 -13.69
CA ASP A 683 -16.88 -19.07 -14.39
C ASP A 683 -15.45 -18.62 -14.68
N ALA A 684 -15.02 -18.83 -15.92
CA ALA A 684 -13.80 -18.29 -16.49
C ALA A 684 -14.10 -17.25 -17.59
N SER A 685 -15.33 -16.73 -17.68
CA SER A 685 -15.76 -15.87 -18.80
C SER A 685 -14.93 -14.59 -18.94
N GLU A 686 -14.43 -14.07 -17.82
CA GLU A 686 -13.57 -12.89 -17.74
C GLU A 686 -12.06 -13.23 -17.75
N SER A 687 -11.68 -14.52 -17.72
CA SER A 687 -10.28 -14.95 -17.68
C SER A 687 -9.83 -15.42 -19.06
N SER A 688 -9.36 -14.47 -19.87
CA SER A 688 -8.85 -14.76 -21.23
C SER A 688 -7.61 -15.65 -21.23
N GLN A 689 -6.87 -15.69 -20.12
CA GLN A 689 -5.72 -16.56 -19.91
C GLN A 689 -6.11 -18.02 -19.58
N CYS A 690 -7.28 -18.24 -19.00
CA CYS A 690 -7.79 -19.58 -18.72
C CYS A 690 -8.15 -20.29 -20.03
N GLN A 691 -7.30 -21.21 -20.46
CA GLN A 691 -7.42 -21.96 -21.71
C GLN A 691 -8.48 -23.05 -21.62
N TYR A 692 -8.56 -23.70 -20.44
CA TYR A 692 -9.51 -24.78 -20.16
C TYR A 692 -10.22 -24.53 -18.83
N VAL A 693 -11.55 -24.46 -18.84
CA VAL A 693 -12.31 -24.36 -17.57
C VAL A 693 -12.28 -25.70 -16.82
N SER A 694 -12.48 -26.82 -17.53
CA SER A 694 -12.28 -28.16 -16.97
C SER A 694 -11.52 -29.03 -17.95
N SER A 695 -10.22 -29.25 -17.71
CA SER A 695 -9.43 -30.24 -18.47
C SER A 695 -9.55 -31.61 -17.81
N ASN A 696 -10.17 -32.58 -18.50
CA ASN A 696 -10.47 -33.93 -18.06
C ASN A 696 -9.60 -34.95 -18.81
N ASN A 697 -8.61 -35.50 -18.10
CA ASN A 697 -7.62 -36.38 -18.69
C ASN A 697 -7.77 -37.85 -18.27
N HIS A 698 -8.62 -38.13 -17.28
CA HIS A 698 -8.89 -39.47 -16.77
C HIS A 698 -10.16 -39.48 -15.90
N GLY A 699 -10.76 -40.66 -15.73
CA GLY A 699 -11.87 -40.89 -14.82
C GLY A 699 -13.24 -40.69 -15.47
N THR A 700 -14.29 -40.81 -14.65
CA THR A 700 -15.68 -40.54 -15.04
C THR A 700 -16.11 -39.18 -14.53
N ILE A 701 -16.54 -38.31 -15.43
CA ILE A 701 -17.00 -36.97 -15.16
C ILE A 701 -18.50 -36.91 -15.39
N ASN A 702 -19.27 -36.45 -14.40
CA ASN A 702 -20.72 -36.26 -14.52
C ASN A 702 -21.06 -34.78 -14.32
N ILE A 703 -21.71 -34.16 -15.30
CA ILE A 703 -22.16 -32.77 -15.25
C ILE A 703 -23.69 -32.78 -15.17
N THR A 704 -24.24 -32.41 -14.01
CA THR A 704 -25.68 -32.58 -13.71
C THR A 704 -26.30 -31.38 -13.00
N GLY A 705 -27.63 -31.41 -12.82
CA GLY A 705 -28.37 -30.33 -12.14
C GLY A 705 -28.45 -29.07 -12.99
N ASN A 706 -28.40 -27.90 -12.37
CA ASN A 706 -28.21 -26.62 -13.05
C ASN A 706 -26.73 -26.24 -13.07
N THR A 707 -25.89 -27.10 -13.66
CA THR A 707 -24.45 -26.84 -13.78
C THR A 707 -24.15 -26.03 -15.04
N ASN A 708 -23.41 -24.94 -14.85
CA ASN A 708 -22.97 -24.00 -15.88
C ASN A 708 -21.43 -23.99 -15.99
N ILE A 709 -20.92 -23.90 -17.21
CA ILE A 709 -19.48 -23.78 -17.48
C ILE A 709 -19.30 -22.65 -18.47
N TYR A 710 -18.60 -21.59 -18.07
CA TYR A 710 -18.40 -20.40 -18.88
C TYR A 710 -16.92 -20.19 -19.17
N ALA A 711 -16.48 -20.50 -20.39
CA ALA A 711 -15.16 -20.17 -20.88
C ALA A 711 -15.12 -18.72 -21.41
N ALA A 712 -13.95 -18.09 -21.35
CA ALA A 712 -13.72 -16.85 -22.07
C ALA A 712 -13.89 -17.04 -23.60
N PRO A 713 -14.22 -15.98 -24.36
CA PRO A 713 -14.42 -16.08 -25.80
C PRO A 713 -13.25 -16.77 -26.52
N GLY A 714 -13.56 -17.87 -27.21
CA GLY A 714 -12.57 -18.64 -27.99
C GLY A 714 -11.86 -19.75 -27.22
N GLN A 715 -12.00 -19.80 -25.89
CA GLN A 715 -11.40 -20.82 -25.02
C GLN A 715 -12.27 -22.09 -24.92
N VAL A 716 -11.74 -23.10 -24.22
CA VAL A 716 -12.34 -24.43 -24.09
C VAL A 716 -13.12 -24.52 -22.77
N ALA A 717 -14.41 -24.84 -22.87
CA ALA A 717 -15.26 -25.09 -21.70
C ALA A 717 -14.78 -26.35 -20.97
N PHE A 718 -14.62 -27.44 -21.71
CA PHE A 718 -13.93 -28.62 -21.20
C PHE A 718 -13.37 -29.46 -22.35
N ASP A 719 -12.38 -30.28 -22.05
CA ASP A 719 -11.89 -31.30 -22.98
C ASP A 719 -12.31 -32.72 -22.53
N VAL A 720 -12.20 -33.65 -23.48
CA VAL A 720 -12.31 -35.10 -23.32
C VAL A 720 -11.01 -35.67 -23.88
N CYS A 721 -9.96 -35.62 -23.06
CA CYS A 721 -8.60 -35.90 -23.51
C CYS A 721 -8.11 -37.27 -23.01
N TYR A 722 -7.87 -38.22 -23.92
CA TYR A 722 -7.17 -39.45 -23.56
C TYR A 722 -5.67 -39.33 -23.82
N TRP A 723 -4.85 -39.63 -22.79
CA TRP A 723 -3.40 -39.63 -22.89
C TRP A 723 -2.85 -41.04 -23.20
N GLY A 724 -2.47 -41.28 -24.45
CA GLY A 724 -2.27 -42.62 -25.02
C GLY A 724 -1.04 -43.41 -24.56
N ASP A 725 0.04 -42.74 -24.16
CA ASP A 725 1.33 -43.37 -23.86
C ASP A 725 1.53 -43.70 -22.36
N SER A 726 0.55 -43.41 -21.50
CA SER A 726 0.64 -43.71 -20.05
C SER A 726 -0.10 -45.00 -19.70
N SER A 727 0.55 -45.91 -18.97
CA SER A 727 -0.12 -47.05 -18.33
C SER A 727 -1.10 -46.62 -17.25
N ASP A 728 -0.85 -45.47 -16.63
CA ASP A 728 -1.56 -45.02 -15.43
C ASP A 728 -2.96 -44.47 -15.76
N TYR A 729 -3.23 -44.17 -17.03
CA TYR A 729 -4.51 -43.65 -17.51
C TYR A 729 -5.19 -44.61 -18.50
N ALA A 730 -4.81 -45.89 -18.52
CA ALA A 730 -5.28 -46.86 -19.51
C ALA A 730 -6.80 -47.12 -19.49
N SER A 731 -7.49 -46.81 -18.39
CA SER A 731 -8.95 -46.83 -18.25
C SER A 731 -9.64 -45.77 -19.12
N GLY A 732 -8.95 -44.67 -19.43
CA GLY A 732 -9.47 -43.58 -20.25
C GLY A 732 -10.30 -42.56 -19.48
N VAL A 733 -11.01 -41.74 -20.22
CA VAL A 733 -11.88 -40.67 -19.74
C VAL A 733 -13.30 -40.87 -20.28
N THR A 734 -14.30 -40.63 -19.44
CA THR A 734 -15.71 -40.57 -19.84
C THR A 734 -16.33 -39.31 -19.28
N VAL A 735 -16.91 -38.47 -20.14
CA VAL A 735 -17.69 -37.28 -19.73
C VAL A 735 -19.15 -37.53 -20.05
N ASN A 736 -20.01 -37.41 -19.04
CA ASN A 736 -21.46 -37.53 -19.13
C ASN A 736 -22.11 -36.18 -18.81
N ILE A 737 -22.97 -35.70 -19.69
CA ILE A 737 -23.66 -34.41 -19.55
C ILE A 737 -25.15 -34.65 -19.50
N ASP A 738 -25.77 -34.29 -18.38
CA ASP A 738 -27.21 -34.27 -18.17
C ASP A 738 -27.55 -33.08 -17.27
N THR A 739 -27.29 -31.88 -17.80
CA THR A 739 -27.49 -30.61 -17.09
C THR A 739 -28.64 -29.83 -17.71
N THR A 740 -29.27 -28.99 -16.90
CA THR A 740 -30.21 -27.95 -17.33
C THR A 740 -29.52 -26.61 -17.57
N GLY A 741 -28.25 -26.50 -17.16
CA GLY A 741 -27.45 -25.28 -17.32
C GLY A 741 -26.79 -25.15 -18.70
N THR A 742 -25.98 -24.09 -18.82
CA THR A 742 -25.34 -23.65 -20.06
C THR A 742 -23.83 -23.90 -20.04
N ILE A 743 -23.33 -24.42 -21.15
CA ILE A 743 -21.90 -24.61 -21.42
C ILE A 743 -21.51 -23.65 -22.55
N GLU A 744 -20.77 -22.61 -22.21
CA GLU A 744 -20.22 -21.60 -23.13
C GLU A 744 -18.75 -21.88 -23.38
N GLY A 745 -18.37 -22.04 -24.65
CA GLY A 745 -16.99 -22.36 -25.05
C GLY A 745 -16.87 -23.68 -25.80
N LYS A 746 -15.70 -23.90 -26.41
CA LYS A 746 -15.45 -25.11 -27.21
C LYS A 746 -15.47 -26.36 -26.32
N ILE A 747 -15.92 -27.48 -26.87
CA ILE A 747 -15.70 -28.81 -26.32
C ILE A 747 -14.60 -29.46 -27.16
N GLU A 748 -13.45 -29.74 -26.55
CA GLU A 748 -12.33 -30.38 -27.26
C GLU A 748 -12.33 -31.89 -27.03
N TYR A 749 -12.25 -32.68 -28.08
CA TYR A 749 -12.13 -34.13 -28.01
C TYR A 749 -10.79 -34.55 -28.61
N SER A 750 -9.92 -35.20 -27.83
CA SER A 750 -8.51 -35.36 -28.20
C SER A 750 -7.84 -36.65 -27.73
N TYR A 751 -6.75 -37.02 -28.43
CA TYR A 751 -5.92 -38.21 -28.17
C TYR A 751 -4.42 -37.87 -28.09
N LEU A 752 -3.97 -37.24 -27.01
CA LEU A 752 -2.56 -36.84 -26.90
C LEU A 752 -1.62 -38.03 -26.75
N ASN A 753 -0.47 -37.96 -27.42
CA ASN A 753 0.59 -38.98 -27.37
C ASN A 753 0.05 -40.40 -27.56
N ALA A 754 -0.90 -40.57 -28.49
CA ALA A 754 -1.35 -41.88 -28.91
C ALA A 754 -0.64 -42.26 -30.21
N THR A 755 0.29 -43.20 -30.15
CA THR A 755 0.91 -43.71 -31.38
C THR A 755 -0.13 -44.48 -32.21
N VAL A 756 -0.34 -44.02 -33.45
CA VAL A 756 -1.32 -44.54 -34.42
C VAL A 756 -1.10 -46.04 -34.74
N ALA A 757 0.08 -46.57 -34.44
CA ALA A 757 0.46 -47.94 -34.73
C ALA A 757 0.24 -48.88 -33.53
N GLY A 758 -1.02 -49.24 -33.21
CA GLY A 758 -1.22 -50.47 -32.42
C GLY A 758 -2.45 -50.66 -31.53
N LYS A 759 -3.48 -49.80 -31.52
CA LYS A 759 -4.68 -50.06 -30.70
C LYS A 759 -5.97 -49.70 -31.41
N GLY A 760 -6.61 -50.69 -32.05
CA GLY A 760 -8.03 -50.57 -32.40
C GLY A 760 -8.85 -50.28 -31.14
N GLY A 761 -9.74 -49.29 -31.20
CA GLY A 761 -10.58 -48.89 -30.06
C GLY A 761 -10.05 -47.73 -29.21
N ILE A 762 -9.17 -46.88 -29.73
CA ILE A 762 -8.76 -45.63 -29.04
C ILE A 762 -9.96 -44.72 -28.72
N ALA A 763 -10.97 -44.69 -29.60
CA ALA A 763 -12.22 -44.01 -29.33
C ALA A 763 -12.97 -44.57 -28.11
N ASN A 764 -12.74 -45.81 -27.69
CA ASN A 764 -13.33 -46.34 -26.45
C ASN A 764 -12.58 -45.88 -25.19
N LYS A 765 -11.52 -45.08 -25.33
CA LYS A 765 -10.74 -44.51 -24.23
C LYS A 765 -11.05 -43.04 -23.95
N ALA A 766 -11.76 -42.38 -24.85
CA ALA A 766 -12.33 -41.06 -24.63
C ALA A 766 -13.80 -41.13 -25.00
N LYS A 767 -14.71 -40.99 -24.04
CA LYS A 767 -16.15 -41.07 -24.31
C LYS A 767 -16.84 -39.77 -23.92
N LEU A 768 -17.66 -39.24 -24.82
CA LEU A 768 -18.51 -38.07 -24.56
C LEU A 768 -19.97 -38.46 -24.76
N ASN A 769 -20.76 -38.41 -23.69
CA ASN A 769 -22.20 -38.67 -23.73
C ASN A 769 -22.94 -37.38 -23.36
N ILE A 770 -23.81 -36.90 -24.26
CA ILE A 770 -24.64 -35.72 -24.03
C ILE A 770 -26.11 -36.13 -24.04
N ALA A 771 -26.73 -36.12 -22.86
CA ALA A 771 -28.15 -36.40 -22.68
C ALA A 771 -28.99 -35.12 -22.62
N ASN A 772 -28.47 -34.06 -22.03
CA ASN A 772 -29.16 -32.77 -21.94
C ASN A 772 -28.17 -31.62 -21.65
N GLY A 773 -28.57 -30.39 -22.01
CA GLY A 773 -27.81 -29.16 -21.75
C GLY A 773 -27.91 -28.13 -22.87
N THR A 774 -27.54 -26.88 -22.57
CA THR A 774 -27.38 -25.83 -23.58
C THR A 774 -25.90 -25.68 -23.93
N ILE A 775 -25.49 -26.18 -25.09
CA ILE A 775 -24.11 -26.18 -25.56
C ILE A 775 -23.90 -25.04 -26.55
N ASN A 776 -23.43 -23.89 -26.04
CA ASN A 776 -23.13 -22.70 -26.83
C ASN A 776 -21.64 -22.67 -27.24
N GLY A 777 -21.22 -23.72 -27.94
CA GLY A 777 -19.87 -23.89 -28.45
C GLY A 777 -19.80 -24.98 -29.50
N SER A 778 -18.64 -25.10 -30.14
CA SER A 778 -18.36 -26.15 -31.12
C SER A 778 -17.76 -27.39 -30.45
N ILE A 779 -18.02 -28.56 -31.03
CA ILE A 779 -17.31 -29.79 -30.68
C ILE A 779 -16.14 -29.95 -31.67
N THR A 780 -14.91 -29.84 -31.17
CA THR A 780 -13.69 -29.82 -31.99
C THR A 780 -12.83 -31.05 -31.75
N LEU A 781 -12.38 -31.69 -32.83
CA LEU A 781 -11.40 -32.78 -32.75
C LEU A 781 -9.98 -32.19 -32.74
N ALA A 782 -9.15 -32.61 -31.78
CA ALA A 782 -7.79 -32.11 -31.60
C ALA A 782 -6.82 -33.24 -31.20
N GLY A 783 -5.55 -32.90 -31.01
CA GLY A 783 -4.55 -33.84 -30.48
C GLY A 783 -4.47 -35.15 -31.25
N GLY A 784 -4.46 -35.11 -32.58
CA GLY A 784 -4.42 -36.30 -33.44
C GLY A 784 -5.76 -37.02 -33.66
N ALA A 785 -6.83 -36.65 -32.95
CA ALA A 785 -8.17 -37.15 -33.22
C ALA A 785 -8.67 -36.63 -34.58
N SER A 786 -9.31 -37.53 -35.34
CA SER A 786 -9.90 -37.23 -36.63
C SER A 786 -11.21 -37.97 -36.82
N GLU A 787 -12.02 -37.53 -37.77
CA GLU A 787 -13.27 -38.22 -38.14
C GLU A 787 -13.03 -39.66 -38.60
N ALA A 788 -11.85 -39.96 -39.15
CA ALA A 788 -11.48 -41.31 -39.57
C ALA A 788 -11.35 -42.27 -38.38
N ASP A 789 -11.11 -41.76 -37.18
CA ASP A 789 -10.97 -42.54 -35.95
C ASP A 789 -12.31 -42.90 -35.30
N LYS A 790 -13.42 -42.37 -35.83
CA LYS A 790 -14.78 -42.53 -35.29
C LYS A 790 -14.84 -42.17 -33.80
N PRO A 791 -14.73 -40.86 -33.46
CA PRO A 791 -14.75 -40.42 -32.06
C PRO A 791 -16.02 -40.91 -31.35
N ASN A 792 -15.90 -41.39 -30.10
CA ASN A 792 -17.01 -41.95 -29.34
C ASN A 792 -17.80 -40.84 -28.66
N ILE A 793 -18.58 -40.15 -29.49
CA ILE A 793 -19.44 -39.04 -29.11
C ILE A 793 -20.88 -39.45 -29.39
N THR A 794 -21.70 -39.48 -28.34
CA THR A 794 -23.11 -39.88 -28.42
C THR A 794 -23.99 -38.74 -27.89
N ILE A 795 -24.93 -38.28 -28.73
CA ILE A 795 -25.86 -37.21 -28.38
C ILE A 795 -27.29 -37.75 -28.44
N THR A 796 -27.99 -37.67 -27.31
CA THR A 796 -29.39 -38.11 -27.16
C THR A 796 -30.34 -36.94 -26.83
N GLY A 797 -29.80 -35.79 -26.43
CA GLY A 797 -30.59 -34.59 -26.17
C GLY A 797 -29.77 -33.33 -25.95
N GLY A 798 -30.47 -32.19 -25.84
CA GLY A 798 -29.89 -30.86 -25.60
C GLY A 798 -30.06 -29.89 -26.78
N SER A 799 -29.53 -28.68 -26.61
CA SER A 799 -29.50 -27.64 -27.65
C SER A 799 -28.07 -27.21 -27.95
N PHE A 800 -27.74 -27.00 -29.23
CA PHE A 800 -26.38 -26.81 -29.72
C PHE A 800 -26.26 -25.59 -30.63
N LYS A 801 -25.11 -24.92 -30.55
CA LYS A 801 -24.73 -23.80 -31.43
C LYS A 801 -24.50 -24.23 -32.87
N GLU A 802 -23.91 -25.39 -33.04
CA GLU A 802 -23.56 -25.98 -34.34
C GLU A 802 -24.38 -27.23 -34.62
N ASP A 803 -24.40 -27.60 -35.89
CA ASP A 803 -25.04 -28.82 -36.38
C ASP A 803 -24.30 -30.04 -35.85
N VAL A 804 -25.02 -30.93 -35.17
CA VAL A 804 -24.46 -32.10 -34.48
C VAL A 804 -25.00 -33.43 -35.00
N LYS A 805 -25.77 -33.42 -36.09
CA LYS A 805 -26.42 -34.61 -36.66
C LYS A 805 -25.48 -35.81 -36.85
N LYS A 806 -24.19 -35.59 -37.08
CA LYS A 806 -23.21 -36.69 -37.19
C LYS A 806 -23.09 -37.54 -35.92
N TYR A 807 -23.36 -36.97 -34.74
CA TYR A 807 -23.21 -37.62 -33.43
C TYR A 807 -24.53 -38.02 -32.77
N VAL A 808 -25.66 -37.82 -33.46
CA VAL A 808 -26.99 -38.15 -32.91
C VAL A 808 -27.17 -39.67 -32.88
N ASP A 809 -27.53 -40.19 -31.71
CA ASP A 809 -27.70 -41.62 -31.42
C ASP A 809 -28.97 -42.21 -32.08
N GLU A 810 -28.96 -43.52 -32.36
CA GLU A 810 -30.11 -44.22 -32.94
C GLU A 810 -31.43 -43.93 -32.19
N GLY A 811 -32.49 -43.63 -32.94
CA GLY A 811 -33.82 -43.36 -32.40
C GLY A 811 -34.00 -41.97 -31.79
N HIS A 812 -33.07 -41.05 -32.08
CA HIS A 812 -33.17 -39.61 -31.81
C HIS A 812 -33.08 -38.82 -33.13
N ASP A 813 -33.61 -37.60 -33.10
CA ASP A 813 -33.71 -36.70 -34.24
C ASP A 813 -33.10 -35.34 -33.92
N GLU A 814 -32.77 -34.57 -34.96
CA GLU A 814 -32.29 -33.18 -34.86
C GLU A 814 -33.33 -32.21 -35.44
N LEU A 815 -33.59 -31.12 -34.72
CA LEU A 815 -34.40 -29.99 -35.18
C LEU A 815 -33.51 -28.80 -35.51
N VAL A 816 -33.63 -28.27 -36.72
CA VAL A 816 -32.91 -27.07 -37.18
C VAL A 816 -33.83 -25.86 -37.09
N THR A 817 -33.84 -25.20 -35.92
CA THR A 817 -34.82 -24.15 -35.59
C THR A 817 -34.41 -22.75 -36.05
N LYS A 818 -33.11 -22.50 -36.26
CA LYS A 818 -32.55 -21.17 -36.59
C LYS A 818 -32.99 -20.03 -35.64
N ARG A 819 -33.37 -20.35 -34.40
CA ARG A 819 -33.76 -19.40 -33.35
C ARG A 819 -32.79 -19.48 -32.18
N GLY A 820 -32.46 -18.34 -31.58
CA GLY A 820 -31.56 -18.27 -30.43
C GLY A 820 -30.09 -18.53 -30.75
N SER A 821 -29.27 -18.64 -29.70
CA SER A 821 -27.82 -18.94 -29.79
C SER A 821 -27.52 -20.42 -30.03
N THR A 822 -28.47 -21.31 -29.75
CA THR A 822 -28.36 -22.77 -29.93
C THR A 822 -29.46 -23.32 -30.86
N PRO A 823 -29.37 -23.09 -32.18
CA PRO A 823 -30.46 -23.38 -33.11
C PRO A 823 -30.70 -24.86 -33.41
N TYR A 824 -29.81 -25.77 -32.99
CA TYR A 824 -29.91 -27.20 -33.24
C TYR A 824 -30.37 -27.92 -31.98
N ILE A 825 -31.49 -28.64 -32.03
CA ILE A 825 -32.06 -29.31 -30.85
C ILE A 825 -32.11 -30.81 -31.11
N VAL A 826 -31.56 -31.62 -30.20
CA VAL A 826 -31.59 -33.08 -30.29
C VAL A 826 -32.60 -33.64 -29.28
N GLY A 827 -33.28 -34.71 -29.66
CA GLY A 827 -34.21 -35.41 -28.78
C GLY A 827 -35.01 -36.47 -29.53
N LYS A 828 -36.02 -37.04 -28.88
CA LYS A 828 -36.95 -37.97 -29.54
C LYS A 828 -38.19 -37.24 -30.02
N PHE A 829 -38.43 -37.22 -31.32
CA PHE A 829 -39.60 -36.56 -31.89
C PHE A 829 -40.44 -37.53 -32.71
N SER A 830 -41.75 -37.34 -32.65
CA SER A 830 -42.61 -37.81 -33.74
C SER A 830 -42.68 -36.71 -34.79
N ASP A 831 -43.04 -37.05 -36.03
CA ASP A 831 -43.27 -36.07 -37.10
C ASP A 831 -44.10 -34.85 -36.62
N GLY A 832 -45.25 -35.09 -35.97
CA GLY A 832 -46.08 -34.01 -35.42
C GLY A 832 -45.50 -33.32 -34.17
N GLY A 833 -44.68 -34.04 -33.41
CA GLY A 833 -43.96 -33.53 -32.25
C GLY A 833 -42.85 -32.55 -32.65
N ALA A 834 -42.08 -32.86 -33.70
CA ALA A 834 -41.06 -31.98 -34.27
C ALA A 834 -41.68 -30.65 -34.74
N ALA A 835 -42.77 -30.70 -35.50
CA ALA A 835 -43.50 -29.50 -35.92
C ALA A 835 -43.94 -28.64 -34.72
N SER A 836 -44.43 -29.28 -33.65
CA SER A 836 -44.85 -28.60 -32.44
C SER A 836 -43.68 -27.97 -31.67
N ALA A 837 -42.57 -28.70 -31.50
CA ALA A 837 -41.37 -28.22 -30.82
C ALA A 837 -40.71 -27.04 -31.57
N MET A 838 -40.78 -27.04 -32.90
CA MET A 838 -40.29 -25.93 -33.73
C MET A 838 -41.30 -24.76 -33.83
N GLY A 839 -42.47 -24.87 -33.18
CA GLY A 839 -43.53 -23.85 -33.21
C GLY A 839 -44.15 -23.62 -34.59
N GLN A 840 -44.13 -24.64 -35.47
CA GLN A 840 -44.62 -24.54 -36.85
C GLN A 840 -45.80 -25.49 -37.12
N GLN A 841 -46.70 -25.07 -38.01
CA GLN A 841 -47.76 -25.94 -38.50
C GLN A 841 -47.24 -26.96 -39.52
N THR A 842 -46.18 -26.61 -40.27
CA THR A 842 -45.53 -27.45 -41.26
C THR A 842 -44.02 -27.35 -41.10
N VAL A 843 -43.33 -28.48 -41.16
CA VAL A 843 -41.86 -28.63 -41.17
C VAL A 843 -41.45 -29.62 -42.26
N TYR A 844 -40.17 -29.69 -42.57
CA TYR A 844 -39.63 -30.50 -43.66
C TYR A 844 -38.60 -31.49 -43.13
N LYS A 845 -38.83 -32.77 -43.34
CA LYS A 845 -38.01 -33.85 -42.81
C LYS A 845 -37.09 -34.45 -43.89
N VAL A 846 -35.85 -34.70 -43.50
CA VAL A 846 -34.84 -35.41 -44.29
C VAL A 846 -34.27 -36.53 -43.43
N THR A 847 -34.37 -37.77 -43.91
CA THR A 847 -33.70 -38.91 -43.25
C THR A 847 -32.27 -39.02 -43.78
N GLN A 848 -31.28 -38.93 -42.89
CA GLN A 848 -29.86 -38.95 -43.22
C GLN A 848 -29.14 -40.05 -42.45
N THR A 849 -27.92 -40.39 -42.87
CA THR A 849 -27.07 -41.34 -42.17
C THR A 849 -26.03 -40.59 -41.32
N ASN A 850 -25.94 -40.90 -40.04
CA ASN A 850 -24.94 -40.33 -39.12
C ASN A 850 -23.53 -40.93 -39.36
N SER A 851 -22.52 -40.56 -38.57
CA SER A 851 -21.14 -41.06 -38.77
C SER A 851 -20.99 -42.57 -38.49
N ASP A 852 -21.90 -43.15 -37.72
CA ASP A 852 -21.89 -44.56 -37.36
C ASP A 852 -22.69 -45.45 -38.33
N GLY A 853 -23.37 -44.84 -39.31
CA GLY A 853 -24.15 -45.56 -40.31
C GLY A 853 -25.63 -45.71 -39.96
N GLU A 854 -26.09 -45.04 -38.91
CA GLU A 854 -27.47 -45.11 -38.42
C GLU A 854 -28.35 -44.06 -39.11
N LEU A 855 -29.63 -44.37 -39.28
CA LEU A 855 -30.59 -43.45 -39.88
C LEU A 855 -31.15 -42.52 -38.80
N ILE A 856 -31.05 -41.22 -39.05
CA ILE A 856 -31.62 -40.16 -38.21
C ILE A 856 -32.56 -39.28 -39.04
N ASP A 857 -33.63 -38.80 -38.43
CA ASP A 857 -34.48 -37.78 -39.05
C ASP A 857 -33.97 -36.38 -38.65
N VAL A 858 -33.87 -35.49 -39.64
CA VAL A 858 -33.52 -34.07 -39.44
C VAL A 858 -34.66 -33.20 -39.95
N TYR A 859 -35.15 -32.29 -39.11
CA TYR A 859 -36.29 -31.43 -39.40
C TYR A 859 -35.87 -29.98 -39.61
N TYR A 860 -36.34 -29.39 -40.71
CA TYR A 860 -36.03 -28.02 -41.13
C TYR A 860 -37.29 -27.15 -41.16
N LEU A 861 -37.11 -25.84 -40.92
CA LEU A 861 -38.20 -24.86 -40.98
C LEU A 861 -38.70 -24.62 -42.41
N THR A 862 -37.84 -24.75 -43.42
CA THR A 862 -38.19 -24.48 -44.81
C THR A 862 -37.86 -25.64 -45.75
N GLU A 863 -38.65 -25.77 -46.82
CA GLU A 863 -38.43 -26.79 -47.85
C GLU A 863 -37.07 -26.63 -48.51
N LYS A 864 -36.66 -25.38 -48.74
CA LYS A 864 -35.38 -25.07 -49.38
C LYS A 864 -34.20 -25.57 -48.54
N GLU A 865 -34.21 -25.35 -47.23
CA GLU A 865 -33.15 -25.84 -46.34
C GLU A 865 -33.11 -27.37 -46.32
N ALA A 866 -34.27 -28.02 -46.28
CA ALA A 866 -34.34 -29.47 -46.38
C ALA A 866 -33.83 -30.00 -47.73
N GLN A 867 -34.14 -29.33 -48.84
CA GLN A 867 -33.64 -29.69 -50.17
C GLN A 867 -32.12 -29.49 -50.28
N ASP A 868 -31.60 -28.38 -49.75
CA ASP A 868 -30.17 -28.09 -49.72
C ASP A 868 -29.42 -29.15 -48.89
N ALA A 869 -30.00 -29.58 -47.77
CA ALA A 869 -29.44 -30.64 -46.92
C ALA A 869 -29.54 -32.04 -47.55
N ALA A 870 -30.63 -32.36 -48.23
CA ALA A 870 -30.85 -33.66 -48.87
C ALA A 870 -29.98 -33.87 -50.12
N GLY A 871 -29.52 -32.79 -50.76
CA GLY A 871 -28.70 -32.82 -51.96
C GLY A 871 -29.45 -33.21 -53.23
N ALA A 872 -28.74 -33.22 -54.37
CA ALA A 872 -29.34 -33.50 -55.68
C ALA A 872 -29.93 -34.92 -55.75
N GLY A 873 -31.27 -35.02 -55.79
CA GLY A 873 -32.01 -36.28 -55.84
C GLY A 873 -32.41 -36.85 -54.46
N GLY A 874 -32.15 -36.12 -53.37
CA GLY A 874 -32.59 -36.49 -52.02
C GLY A 874 -34.11 -36.36 -51.83
N THR A 875 -34.67 -37.16 -50.92
CA THR A 875 -36.11 -37.13 -50.61
C THR A 875 -36.40 -36.20 -49.45
N VAL A 876 -37.28 -35.22 -49.67
CA VAL A 876 -37.79 -34.31 -48.62
C VAL A 876 -39.25 -34.67 -48.32
N ILE A 877 -39.58 -34.88 -47.05
CA ILE A 877 -40.93 -35.20 -46.60
C ILE A 877 -41.54 -33.95 -45.96
N THR A 878 -42.67 -33.48 -46.52
CA THR A 878 -43.45 -32.41 -45.87
C THR A 878 -44.24 -32.99 -44.70
N VAL A 879 -43.98 -32.50 -43.50
CA VAL A 879 -44.63 -32.93 -42.27
C VAL A 879 -45.56 -31.81 -41.81
N THR A 880 -46.84 -32.11 -41.68
CA THR A 880 -47.84 -31.14 -41.20
C THR A 880 -48.43 -31.62 -39.88
N ARG A 881 -48.43 -30.76 -38.86
CA ARG A 881 -49.05 -31.07 -37.58
C ARG A 881 -50.53 -31.41 -37.81
N PRO A 882 -51.09 -32.50 -37.24
CA PRO A 882 -52.50 -32.82 -37.43
C PRO A 882 -53.36 -31.63 -36.99
N SER A 883 -54.26 -31.18 -37.86
CA SER A 883 -55.23 -30.15 -37.51
C SER A 883 -56.06 -30.65 -36.34
N THR A 884 -56.13 -29.89 -35.25
CA THR A 884 -57.14 -30.10 -34.21
C THR A 884 -58.51 -29.81 -34.82
N GLY A 885 -59.11 -30.82 -35.43
CA GLY A 885 -60.46 -30.76 -35.94
C GLY A 885 -61.41 -30.41 -34.80
N SER A 886 -62.20 -29.35 -35.00
CA SER A 886 -63.40 -29.07 -34.22
C SER A 886 -64.20 -30.36 -34.03
N SER A 887 -64.38 -30.78 -32.78
CA SER A 887 -65.03 -32.03 -32.40
C SER A 887 -66.55 -31.96 -32.62
N SER A 888 -67.10 -32.92 -33.36
CA SER A 888 -68.50 -33.33 -33.22
C SER A 888 -68.58 -34.63 -32.40
N SER A 889 -69.08 -34.49 -31.17
CA SER A 889 -69.80 -35.46 -30.31
C SER A 889 -69.61 -36.98 -30.52
N SER A 890 -69.02 -37.68 -29.54
CA SER A 890 -69.76 -38.36 -28.45
C SER A 890 -68.93 -39.43 -27.71
N SER A 891 -68.78 -39.21 -26.41
CA SER A 891 -68.66 -40.19 -25.29
C SER A 891 -67.71 -41.39 -25.39
N GLN A 892 -66.58 -41.31 -24.67
CA GLN A 892 -66.34 -42.09 -23.44
C GLN A 892 -65.13 -41.54 -22.66
N LYS A 893 -65.32 -41.33 -21.35
CA LYS A 893 -64.39 -40.67 -20.41
C LYS A 893 -63.21 -41.57 -20.00
N THR A 894 -62.01 -41.00 -19.96
CA THR A 894 -61.02 -41.19 -18.88
C THR A 894 -60.35 -39.83 -18.55
N PRO A 895 -59.92 -39.57 -17.29
CA PRO A 895 -59.62 -38.23 -16.79
C PRO A 895 -58.10 -38.02 -16.66
N TYR A 896 -57.42 -37.39 -17.63
CA TYR A 896 -56.05 -36.87 -17.45
C TYR A 896 -55.60 -35.94 -18.60
N GLN A 897 -56.47 -35.06 -19.11
CA GLN A 897 -56.14 -34.20 -20.27
C GLN A 897 -56.49 -32.71 -20.16
N GLU A 898 -56.76 -32.18 -18.96
CA GLU A 898 -57.18 -30.76 -18.84
C GLU A 898 -56.12 -29.75 -18.36
N GLU A 899 -54.85 -30.12 -18.12
CA GLU A 899 -53.84 -29.15 -17.63
C GLU A 899 -52.87 -28.59 -18.69
N ARG A 900 -52.82 -29.15 -19.91
CA ARG A 900 -51.97 -28.60 -20.99
C ARG A 900 -52.36 -27.19 -21.48
N PRO A 901 -53.65 -26.77 -21.49
CA PRO A 901 -54.00 -25.44 -22.02
C PRO A 901 -53.54 -24.26 -21.16
N PHE A 902 -53.23 -24.45 -19.87
CA PHE A 902 -52.83 -23.35 -18.99
C PHE A 902 -51.36 -22.97 -19.18
N TRP A 903 -50.46 -23.93 -19.12
CA TRP A 903 -49.02 -23.67 -19.27
C TRP A 903 -48.66 -23.21 -20.68
N ASP A 904 -49.33 -23.71 -21.72
CA ASP A 904 -49.16 -23.19 -23.09
C ASP A 904 -49.54 -21.69 -23.18
N ARG A 905 -50.55 -21.23 -22.41
CA ARG A 905 -50.90 -19.79 -22.34
C ARG A 905 -49.90 -18.96 -21.54
N VAL A 906 -49.25 -19.55 -20.53
CA VAL A 906 -48.21 -18.88 -19.74
C VAL A 906 -46.93 -18.75 -20.57
N VAL A 907 -46.51 -19.81 -21.26
CA VAL A 907 -45.33 -19.83 -22.14
C VAL A 907 -45.49 -18.82 -23.27
N ASN A 908 -46.59 -18.85 -24.03
CA ASN A 908 -46.84 -17.87 -25.09
C ASN A 908 -46.81 -16.42 -24.55
N ARG A 909 -47.26 -16.19 -23.30
CA ARG A 909 -47.29 -14.85 -22.71
C ARG A 909 -45.95 -14.37 -22.21
N ILE A 910 -45.05 -15.29 -21.82
CA ILE A 910 -43.65 -15.00 -21.50
C ILE A 910 -42.87 -14.73 -22.79
N GLU A 911 -43.15 -15.51 -23.85
CA GLU A 911 -42.53 -15.32 -25.17
C GLU A 911 -42.92 -13.99 -25.83
N ASP A 912 -44.13 -13.49 -25.55
CA ASP A 912 -44.64 -12.20 -26.02
C ASP A 912 -44.24 -10.99 -25.14
N ALA A 913 -43.51 -11.19 -24.04
CA ALA A 913 -43.14 -10.13 -23.09
C ALA A 913 -41.79 -9.48 -23.41
N GLU A 914 -41.65 -8.16 -23.20
CA GLU A 914 -40.38 -7.45 -23.39
C GLU A 914 -39.58 -7.35 -22.07
N ALA A 915 -38.28 -7.02 -22.18
CA ALA A 915 -37.39 -6.98 -21.02
C ALA A 915 -37.82 -5.91 -19.99
N GLY A 916 -38.26 -6.35 -18.82
CA GLY A 916 -38.78 -5.51 -17.73
C GLY A 916 -40.25 -5.77 -17.37
N ASP A 917 -40.97 -6.52 -18.19
CA ASP A 917 -42.38 -6.86 -17.95
C ASP A 917 -42.56 -7.90 -16.83
N THR A 918 -43.66 -7.79 -16.07
CA THR A 918 -44.02 -8.75 -15.02
C THR A 918 -45.24 -9.56 -15.43
N VAL A 919 -45.06 -10.86 -15.68
CA VAL A 919 -46.17 -11.80 -15.96
C VAL A 919 -46.70 -12.37 -14.65
N LYS A 920 -47.99 -12.13 -14.34
CA LYS A 920 -48.67 -12.74 -13.19
C LYS A 920 -49.62 -13.84 -13.65
N ALA A 921 -49.44 -15.04 -13.10
CA ALA A 921 -50.27 -16.21 -13.39
C ALA A 921 -50.92 -16.77 -12.10
N ASN A 922 -52.19 -17.15 -12.19
CA ASN A 922 -52.91 -17.93 -11.18
C ASN A 922 -53.65 -19.10 -11.85
N ALA A 923 -54.23 -20.00 -11.07
CA ALA A 923 -54.84 -21.24 -11.57
C ALA A 923 -55.90 -21.06 -12.68
N GLU A 924 -56.44 -19.86 -12.89
CA GLU A 924 -57.51 -19.59 -13.85
C GLU A 924 -57.16 -18.52 -14.91
N SER A 925 -56.07 -17.76 -14.76
CA SER A 925 -55.74 -16.64 -15.66
C SER A 925 -54.25 -16.27 -15.71
N CYS A 926 -53.82 -15.68 -16.82
CA CYS A 926 -52.48 -15.13 -17.03
C CYS A 926 -52.59 -13.72 -17.65
N THR A 927 -52.03 -12.71 -16.99
CA THR A 927 -52.12 -11.29 -17.40
C THR A 927 -50.76 -10.62 -17.35
N LEU A 928 -50.45 -9.79 -18.36
CA LEU A 928 -49.33 -8.84 -18.31
C LEU A 928 -49.72 -7.67 -17.40
N VAL A 929 -48.81 -7.24 -16.52
CA VAL A 929 -49.01 -6.08 -15.64
C VAL A 929 -47.91 -5.07 -15.88
#